data_AF-A0A9J6ZTE6-F1
#
_entry.id   AF-A0A9J6ZTE6-F1
#
_cell.length_a   1.000
_cell.length_b   1.000
_cell.length_c   1.000
_cell.angle_alpha   90.00
_cell.angle_beta   90.00
_cell.angle_gamma   90.00
#
_symmetry.space_group_name_H-M   'P 1'
#
loop_
_entity.id
_entity.type
_entity.pdbx_description
1 polymer ?
#
loop_
_entity_poly.entity_id
_entity_poly.type
_entity_poly.pdbx_seq_one_letter_code
_entity_poly.pdbx_strand_id
1 'polypeptide(L)'
;MAAKQLNEYLVLVHRLGVSMFVFTLCRIGFYLFNVDFFPNVDWNGFLVIMRGGLMFDLCAVLYLNMLYILLSLIPFKVKFSNWYQIALKSIYMLTNGVGLAANVSDFIYYRFTLKRTTWSVFEIFKNEENMGTLWFRFILDYWPAFLFWIAMMVLLFYLNSRVKPKPFPIKSNWLYALCSLVFLALFSAFTVAGIRGGFRHSTRPINMSHAGKFVDSPEEMAIVLNTPFCMIRTIDKKTFEPVHYYPEDQIEEIYTPEYCLTATDSTFNKMNVVVIILESFNREHSGYLNPHLDNGNYQGYTPFLDSLMQESLTFGNSFANGRKSIDAMPSILASFPALVQPYVTSQYASNKISGLPGLLIEQGYHTSFFHGAPNGSMGFDAVARLLGFEKYYGMTEFGDNSQYDGYWGIWDEPFFQFFAETLGTFEEPFMSTLFSVTSHHPFQVPKEYENVFPKGTLPLHRCVGYTDMALRRFFEKVSKEPWYENTIFVITADHSVPSHYDEYKTNVNGFAIPIIFHAPGLGLKGLSQKLAQQTDILPSLMHLLNYDGTFISFGSSLFDDSKDDRRYVLNYTNESYQFIMNGKVLYFDGKKLIAFYDLEQDPLLTNNLLGKAPEPEEELMLMKAIIQQYSNRMIENRLTILK
;
A
#
# COMPACT_ATOMS: atom_id res chain seq x y z
N MET A 1 -13.18 -44.36 20.41
CA MET A 1 -14.12 -43.47 21.15
C MET A 1 -15.27 -43.09 20.23
N ALA A 2 -16.51 -43.18 20.68
CA ALA A 2 -17.68 -42.78 19.89
C ALA A 2 -17.68 -41.26 19.63
N ALA A 3 -18.10 -40.84 18.43
CA ALA A 3 -18.20 -39.42 18.09
C ALA A 3 -19.28 -38.72 18.94
N LYS A 4 -18.92 -37.59 19.54
CA LYS A 4 -19.85 -36.77 20.32
C LYS A 4 -20.85 -36.13 19.37
N GLN A 5 -22.14 -36.24 19.67
CA GLN A 5 -23.16 -35.61 18.85
C GLN A 5 -23.39 -34.18 19.36
N LEU A 6 -23.22 -33.20 18.48
CA LEU A 6 -23.35 -31.77 18.77
C LEU A 6 -24.37 -31.15 17.82
N ASN A 7 -24.92 -30.01 18.21
CA ASN A 7 -25.69 -29.16 17.33
C ASN A 7 -24.86 -28.77 16.09
N GLU A 8 -25.49 -28.74 14.91
CA GLU A 8 -24.89 -28.40 13.61
C GLU A 8 -24.02 -27.14 13.61
N TYR A 9 -24.45 -26.06 14.29
CA TYR A 9 -23.67 -24.82 14.36
C TYR A 9 -22.40 -24.96 15.21
N LEU A 10 -22.45 -25.77 16.28
CA LEU A 10 -21.27 -26.08 17.09
C LEU A 10 -20.30 -27.00 16.34
N VAL A 11 -20.81 -27.91 15.49
CA VAL A 11 -19.97 -28.72 14.59
C VAL A 11 -19.26 -27.83 13.57
N LEU A 12 -19.93 -26.83 13.02
CA LEU A 12 -19.33 -25.85 12.11
C LEU A 12 -18.19 -25.09 12.81
N VAL A 13 -18.46 -24.49 13.98
CA VAL A 13 -17.44 -23.76 14.76
C VAL A 13 -16.27 -24.68 15.12
N HIS A 14 -16.55 -25.91 15.59
CA HIS A 14 -15.51 -26.89 15.91
C HIS A 14 -14.63 -27.19 14.70
N ARG A 15 -15.21 -27.46 13.53
CA ARG A 15 -14.44 -27.78 12.31
C ARG A 15 -13.60 -26.62 11.82
N LEU A 16 -14.12 -25.39 11.87
CA LEU A 16 -13.32 -24.20 11.58
C LEU A 16 -12.19 -24.03 12.60
N GLY A 17 -12.46 -24.27 13.89
CA GLY A 17 -11.44 -24.25 14.95
C GLY A 17 -10.35 -25.33 14.77
N VAL A 18 -10.70 -26.52 14.29
CA VAL A 18 -9.72 -27.55 13.93
C VAL A 18 -8.87 -27.09 12.75
N SER A 19 -9.46 -26.50 11.71
CA SER A 19 -8.70 -25.95 10.59
C SER A 19 -7.71 -24.88 11.05
N MET A 20 -8.16 -23.96 11.90
CA MET A 20 -7.31 -22.94 12.52
C MET A 20 -6.12 -23.56 13.26
N PHE A 21 -6.38 -24.56 14.11
CA PHE A 21 -5.35 -25.24 14.88
C PHE A 21 -4.29 -25.89 13.98
N VAL A 22 -4.72 -26.62 12.94
CA VAL A 22 -3.78 -27.27 12.01
C VAL A 22 -3.00 -26.23 11.19
N PHE A 23 -3.62 -25.11 10.78
CA PHE A 23 -2.92 -24.02 10.10
C PHE A 23 -1.85 -23.37 11.00
N THR A 24 -2.16 -23.17 12.29
CA THR A 24 -1.17 -22.68 13.27
C THR A 24 -0.01 -23.65 13.43
N LEU A 25 -0.25 -24.97 13.44
CA LEU A 25 0.83 -25.96 13.44
C LEU A 25 1.67 -25.91 12.16
N CYS A 26 1.07 -25.71 10.99
CA CYS A 26 1.81 -25.48 9.75
C CYS A 26 2.66 -24.23 9.80
N ARG A 27 2.18 -23.14 10.42
CA ARG A 27 2.95 -21.90 10.62
C ARG A 27 4.17 -22.12 11.49
N ILE A 28 4.01 -22.81 12.63
CA ILE A 28 5.12 -23.18 13.51
C ILE A 28 6.09 -24.09 12.75
N GLY A 29 5.59 -25.09 12.03
CA GLY A 29 6.41 -25.98 11.20
C GLY A 29 7.20 -25.22 10.14
N PHE A 30 6.59 -24.24 9.48
CA PHE A 30 7.28 -23.39 8.49
C PHE A 30 8.43 -22.62 9.12
N TYR A 31 8.18 -21.97 10.27
CA TYR A 31 9.20 -21.21 10.99
C TYR A 31 10.37 -22.11 11.40
N LEU A 32 10.08 -23.26 12.03
CA LEU A 32 11.12 -24.20 12.46
C LEU A 32 11.94 -24.74 11.28
N PHE A 33 11.31 -24.99 10.13
CA PHE A 33 11.99 -25.48 8.93
C PHE A 33 12.89 -24.42 8.27
N ASN A 34 12.59 -23.14 8.48
CA ASN A 34 13.25 -22.00 7.83
C ASN A 34 13.89 -21.04 8.85
N VAL A 35 14.20 -21.51 10.06
CA VAL A 35 14.67 -20.66 11.16
C VAL A 35 15.93 -19.86 10.80
N ASP A 36 16.80 -20.44 9.97
CA ASP A 36 18.05 -19.82 9.49
C ASP A 36 17.80 -18.52 8.69
N PHE A 37 16.60 -18.33 8.14
CA PHE A 37 16.21 -17.12 7.40
C PHE A 37 15.62 -16.03 8.29
N PHE A 38 15.46 -16.29 9.59
CA PHE A 38 14.82 -15.38 10.54
C PHE A 38 15.68 -15.17 11.81
N PRO A 39 16.94 -14.72 11.67
CA PRO A 39 17.88 -14.65 12.79
C PRO A 39 17.50 -13.62 13.87
N ASN A 40 16.68 -12.62 13.52
CA ASN A 40 16.32 -11.51 14.40
C ASN A 40 15.01 -11.73 15.17
N VAL A 41 14.32 -12.85 14.96
CA VAL A 41 13.05 -13.14 15.63
C VAL A 41 13.32 -13.65 17.05
N ASP A 42 13.15 -12.78 18.04
CA ASP A 42 13.18 -13.15 19.45
C ASP A 42 11.85 -13.79 19.92
N TRP A 43 11.78 -14.23 21.17
CA TRP A 43 10.58 -14.88 21.71
C TRP A 43 9.35 -13.96 21.75
N ASN A 44 9.54 -12.67 22.05
CA ASN A 44 8.43 -11.72 22.14
C ASN A 44 7.90 -11.38 20.75
N GLY A 45 8.80 -11.11 19.80
CA GLY A 45 8.53 -10.95 18.37
C GLY A 45 7.81 -12.16 17.81
N PHE A 46 8.25 -13.38 18.15
CA PHE A 46 7.56 -14.60 17.74
C PHE A 46 6.10 -14.65 18.24
N LEU A 47 5.81 -14.28 19.48
CA LEU A 47 4.44 -14.23 19.99
C LEU A 47 3.57 -13.19 19.26
N VAL A 48 4.14 -12.02 18.92
CA VAL A 48 3.45 -10.99 18.12
C VAL A 48 3.17 -11.50 16.71
N ILE A 49 4.14 -12.14 16.07
CA ILE A 49 4.02 -12.79 14.76
C ILE A 49 2.92 -13.85 14.78
N MET A 50 2.89 -14.72 15.81
CA MET A 50 1.87 -15.76 15.94
C MET A 50 0.46 -15.16 16.12
N ARG A 51 0.33 -14.07 16.89
CA ARG A 51 -0.93 -13.34 17.01
C ARG A 51 -1.39 -12.78 15.66
N GLY A 52 -0.48 -12.17 14.89
CA GLY A 52 -0.76 -11.73 13.53
C GLY A 52 -1.16 -12.89 12.63
N GLY A 53 -0.44 -14.01 12.72
CA GLY A 53 -0.67 -15.22 11.97
C GLY A 53 -2.08 -15.78 12.12
N LEU A 54 -2.66 -15.74 13.33
CA LEU A 54 -4.05 -16.17 13.56
C LEU A 54 -5.06 -15.36 12.74
N MET A 55 -4.82 -14.07 12.50
CA MET A 55 -5.68 -13.23 11.66
C MET A 55 -5.66 -13.71 10.20
N PHE A 56 -4.47 -13.99 9.66
CA PHE A 56 -4.31 -14.48 8.29
C PHE A 56 -4.77 -15.93 8.13
N ASP A 57 -4.59 -16.77 9.16
CA ASP A 57 -5.12 -18.14 9.21
C ASP A 57 -6.65 -18.13 9.17
N LEU A 58 -7.28 -17.24 9.95
CA LEU A 58 -8.74 -17.10 9.93
C LEU A 58 -9.23 -16.72 8.53
N CYS A 59 -8.58 -15.75 7.90
CA CYS A 59 -8.94 -15.32 6.55
C CYS A 59 -8.80 -16.46 5.54
N ALA A 60 -7.67 -17.19 5.54
CA ALA A 60 -7.44 -18.33 4.66
C ALA A 60 -8.46 -19.46 4.89
N VAL A 61 -8.70 -19.83 6.14
CA VAL A 61 -9.66 -20.88 6.52
C VAL A 61 -11.06 -20.49 6.06
N LEU A 62 -11.48 -19.24 6.25
CA LEU A 62 -12.79 -18.76 5.81
C LEU A 62 -12.94 -18.79 4.28
N TYR A 63 -11.93 -18.35 3.53
CA TYR A 63 -11.97 -18.43 2.07
C TYR A 63 -12.03 -19.87 1.56
N LEU A 64 -11.12 -20.73 2.04
CA LEU A 64 -11.05 -22.14 1.62
C LEU A 64 -12.35 -22.89 1.94
N ASN A 65 -12.98 -22.57 3.08
CA ASN A 65 -14.18 -23.24 3.54
C ASN A 65 -15.47 -22.52 3.15
N MET A 66 -15.45 -21.50 2.28
CA MET A 66 -16.65 -20.70 1.95
C MET A 66 -17.81 -21.57 1.44
N LEU A 67 -17.53 -22.50 0.52
CA LEU A 67 -18.53 -23.45 0.03
C LEU A 67 -19.01 -24.41 1.14
N TYR A 68 -18.08 -24.90 1.97
CA TYR A 68 -18.41 -25.77 3.10
C TYR A 68 -19.30 -25.07 4.14
N ILE A 69 -19.03 -23.80 4.45
CA ILE A 69 -19.82 -22.97 5.36
C ILE A 69 -21.23 -22.79 4.80
N LEU A 70 -21.36 -22.39 3.53
CA LEU A 70 -22.64 -22.20 2.86
C LEU A 70 -23.49 -23.48 2.90
N LEU A 71 -22.91 -24.60 2.47
CA LEU A 71 -23.60 -25.90 2.43
C LEU A 71 -23.94 -26.42 3.84
N SER A 72 -23.12 -26.13 4.85
CA SER A 72 -23.44 -26.50 6.25
C SER A 72 -24.64 -25.72 6.80
N LEU A 73 -24.91 -24.52 6.27
CA LEU A 73 -25.90 -23.58 6.79
C LEU A 73 -27.22 -23.53 6.01
N ILE A 74 -27.36 -24.28 4.91
CA ILE A 74 -28.61 -24.30 4.14
C ILE A 74 -29.82 -24.67 5.03
N PRO A 75 -31.02 -24.11 4.76
CA PRO A 75 -32.19 -24.26 5.62
C PRO A 75 -32.91 -25.62 5.49
N PHE A 76 -32.30 -26.58 4.79
CA PHE A 76 -32.91 -27.87 4.49
C PHE A 76 -32.32 -29.00 5.35
N LYS A 77 -33.18 -29.83 5.94
CA LYS A 77 -32.78 -31.01 6.73
C LYS A 77 -32.12 -32.12 5.91
N VAL A 78 -32.14 -32.02 4.56
CA VAL A 78 -31.41 -32.94 3.66
C VAL A 78 -29.93 -33.04 4.01
N LYS A 79 -29.37 -31.98 4.63
CA LYS A 79 -27.97 -31.97 5.03
C LYS A 79 -27.57 -33.01 6.07
N PHE A 80 -28.53 -33.61 6.79
CA PHE A 80 -28.26 -34.68 7.75
C PHE A 80 -28.27 -36.08 7.11
N SER A 81 -28.56 -36.19 5.80
CA SER A 81 -28.47 -37.46 5.10
C SER A 81 -27.01 -37.96 5.05
N ASN A 82 -26.83 -39.27 4.97
CA ASN A 82 -25.49 -39.87 4.93
C ASN A 82 -24.68 -39.36 3.73
N TRP A 83 -25.29 -39.30 2.55
CA TRP A 83 -24.61 -38.84 1.34
C TRP A 83 -24.19 -37.37 1.46
N TYR A 84 -25.04 -36.51 2.03
CA TYR A 84 -24.72 -35.09 2.18
C TYR A 84 -23.60 -34.87 3.19
N GLN A 85 -23.61 -35.62 4.30
CA GLN A 85 -22.53 -35.57 5.29
C GLN A 85 -21.21 -36.11 4.74
N ILE A 86 -21.24 -37.12 3.87
CA ILE A 86 -20.06 -37.60 3.14
C ILE A 86 -19.56 -36.48 2.21
N ALA A 87 -20.44 -35.88 1.41
CA ALA A 87 -20.09 -34.79 0.50
C ALA A 87 -19.49 -33.59 1.25
N LEU A 88 -20.12 -33.11 2.32
CA LEU A 88 -19.60 -32.05 3.18
C LEU A 88 -18.23 -32.38 3.75
N LYS A 89 -18.05 -33.62 4.24
CA LYS A 89 -16.75 -34.07 4.77
C LYS A 89 -15.70 -34.06 3.67
N SER A 90 -16.02 -34.54 2.47
CA SER A 90 -15.11 -34.53 1.32
C SER A 90 -14.72 -33.11 0.89
N ILE A 91 -15.69 -32.19 0.80
CA ILE A 91 -15.42 -30.77 0.49
C ILE A 91 -14.49 -30.17 1.55
N TYR A 92 -14.79 -30.38 2.84
CA TYR A 92 -13.94 -29.90 3.94
C TYR A 92 -12.52 -30.48 3.87
N MET A 93 -12.39 -31.80 3.71
CA MET A 93 -11.07 -32.45 3.64
C MET A 93 -10.28 -32.02 2.41
N LEU A 94 -10.94 -31.84 1.26
CA LEU A 94 -10.29 -31.42 0.01
C LEU A 94 -9.80 -29.98 0.11
N THR A 95 -10.67 -29.04 0.48
CA THR A 95 -10.34 -27.61 0.55
C THR A 95 -9.23 -27.32 1.56
N ASN A 96 -9.33 -27.87 2.77
CA ASN A 96 -8.26 -27.72 3.77
C ASN A 96 -7.02 -28.54 3.38
N GLY A 97 -7.16 -29.71 2.76
CA GLY A 97 -6.02 -30.51 2.32
C GLY A 97 -5.17 -29.81 1.26
N VAL A 98 -5.81 -29.16 0.28
CA VAL A 98 -5.14 -28.30 -0.70
C VAL A 98 -4.48 -27.11 -0.03
N GLY A 99 -5.17 -26.44 0.92
CA GLY A 99 -4.59 -25.32 1.66
C GLY A 99 -3.36 -25.71 2.51
N LEU A 100 -3.41 -26.89 3.15
CA LEU A 100 -2.29 -27.43 3.91
C LEU A 100 -1.15 -27.85 2.99
N ALA A 101 -1.45 -28.43 1.82
CA ALA A 101 -0.43 -28.79 0.83
C ALA A 101 0.32 -27.53 0.39
N ALA A 102 -0.39 -26.45 0.04
CA ALA A 102 0.22 -25.18 -0.34
C ALA A 102 1.13 -24.62 0.77
N ASN A 103 0.69 -24.62 2.03
CA ASN A 103 1.53 -24.18 3.15
C ASN A 103 2.81 -25.02 3.33
N VAL A 104 2.70 -26.34 3.17
CA VAL A 104 3.83 -27.26 3.34
C VAL A 104 4.78 -27.21 2.15
N SER A 105 4.28 -27.02 0.93
CA SER A 105 5.12 -26.76 -0.25
C SER A 105 6.04 -25.55 -0.03
N ASP A 106 5.54 -24.51 0.63
CA ASP A 106 6.33 -23.34 0.99
C ASP A 106 7.39 -23.59 2.06
N PHE A 107 7.41 -24.71 2.77
CA PHE A 107 8.54 -25.03 3.65
C PHE A 107 9.83 -25.12 2.83
N ILE A 108 9.70 -25.60 1.59
CA ILE A 108 10.80 -25.84 0.68
C ILE A 108 10.95 -24.66 -0.28
N TYR A 109 9.87 -24.28 -0.96
CA TYR A 109 9.93 -23.30 -2.05
C TYR A 109 10.33 -21.89 -1.56
N TYR A 110 10.00 -21.55 -0.30
CA TYR A 110 10.44 -20.31 0.32
C TYR A 110 11.96 -20.16 0.33
N ARG A 111 12.74 -21.24 0.47
CA ARG A 111 14.21 -21.16 0.52
C ARG A 111 14.83 -20.70 -0.81
N PHE A 112 14.08 -20.84 -1.91
CA PHE A 112 14.52 -20.44 -3.25
C PHE A 112 14.02 -19.04 -3.63
N THR A 113 12.85 -18.65 -3.12
CA THR A 113 12.18 -17.41 -3.51
C THR A 113 12.22 -16.31 -2.45
N LEU A 114 12.50 -16.69 -1.20
CA LEU A 114 12.42 -15.85 0.00
C LEU A 114 11.08 -15.13 0.16
N LYS A 115 10.02 -15.64 -0.48
CA LYS A 115 8.66 -15.10 -0.48
C LYS A 115 7.66 -16.23 -0.37
N ARG A 116 6.50 -15.95 0.23
CA ARG A 116 5.37 -16.90 0.21
C ARG A 116 4.85 -17.04 -1.21
N THR A 117 4.52 -18.26 -1.61
CA THR A 117 4.00 -18.50 -2.95
C THR A 117 2.69 -17.77 -3.18
N THR A 118 2.59 -17.12 -4.33
CA THR A 118 1.41 -16.41 -4.81
C THR A 118 0.83 -17.12 -6.03
N TRP A 119 -0.25 -16.60 -6.60
CA TRP A 119 -0.89 -17.19 -7.77
C TRP A 119 0.02 -17.28 -9.01
N SER A 120 1.02 -16.41 -9.10
CA SER A 120 1.98 -16.33 -10.22
C SER A 120 2.74 -17.63 -10.47
N VAL A 121 2.86 -18.51 -9.47
CA VAL A 121 3.50 -19.83 -9.62
C VAL A 121 2.85 -20.66 -10.73
N PHE A 122 1.53 -20.56 -10.91
CA PHE A 122 0.82 -21.29 -11.96
C PHE A 122 1.10 -20.72 -13.35
N GLU A 123 1.43 -19.43 -13.44
CA GLU A 123 1.81 -18.79 -14.70
C GLU A 123 3.22 -19.24 -15.12
N ILE A 124 4.15 -19.31 -14.16
CA ILE A 124 5.53 -19.79 -14.38
C ILE A 124 5.53 -21.24 -14.91
N PHE A 125 4.73 -22.12 -14.33
CA PHE A 125 4.69 -23.54 -14.71
C PHE A 125 3.70 -23.88 -15.84
N LYS A 126 3.01 -22.89 -16.42
CA LYS A 126 1.94 -23.14 -17.41
C LYS A 126 2.41 -23.92 -18.64
N ASN A 127 3.67 -23.71 -19.04
CA ASN A 127 4.26 -24.34 -20.23
C ASN A 127 5.24 -25.48 -19.89
N GLU A 128 5.30 -25.92 -18.62
CA GLU A 128 6.21 -26.98 -18.20
C GLU A 128 5.62 -28.36 -18.52
N GLU A 129 6.21 -29.06 -19.50
CA GLU A 129 5.73 -30.37 -19.96
C GLU A 129 5.99 -31.49 -18.94
N ASN A 130 6.99 -31.34 -18.06
CA ASN A 130 7.42 -32.40 -17.13
C ASN A 130 6.88 -32.23 -15.70
N MET A 131 5.79 -31.48 -15.51
CA MET A 131 5.21 -31.21 -14.18
C MET A 131 5.06 -32.47 -13.32
N GLY A 132 4.50 -33.56 -13.87
CA GLY A 132 4.26 -34.80 -13.12
C GLY A 132 5.54 -35.45 -12.56
N THR A 133 6.61 -35.47 -13.37
CA THR A 133 7.92 -35.99 -12.96
C THR A 133 8.55 -35.11 -11.89
N LEU A 134 8.46 -33.78 -12.05
CA LEU A 134 8.93 -32.82 -11.05
C LEU A 134 8.20 -33.01 -9.72
N TRP A 135 6.86 -33.08 -9.74
CA TRP A 135 6.05 -33.32 -8.54
C TRP A 135 6.44 -34.59 -7.80
N PHE A 136 6.61 -35.72 -8.53
CA PHE A 136 7.01 -36.98 -7.91
C PHE A 136 8.41 -36.90 -7.29
N ARG A 137 9.34 -36.26 -7.99
CA ARG A 137 10.71 -36.06 -7.50
C ARG A 137 10.74 -35.14 -6.27
N PHE A 138 9.96 -34.06 -6.25
CA PHE A 138 9.81 -33.19 -5.08
C PHE A 138 9.28 -33.96 -3.85
N ILE A 139 8.33 -34.88 -4.03
CA ILE A 139 7.84 -35.71 -2.92
C ILE A 139 8.94 -36.61 -2.36
N LEU A 140 9.79 -37.18 -3.22
CA LEU A 140 10.91 -38.03 -2.79
C LEU A 140 12.03 -37.22 -2.12
N ASP A 141 12.47 -36.15 -2.76
CA ASP A 141 13.58 -35.32 -2.30
C ASP A 141 13.23 -34.61 -0.98
N TYR A 142 11.95 -34.27 -0.78
CA TYR A 142 11.44 -33.59 0.41
C TYR A 142 10.38 -34.40 1.15
N TRP A 143 10.62 -35.72 1.26
CA TRP A 143 9.73 -36.64 1.97
C TRP A 143 9.37 -36.24 3.41
N PRO A 144 10.22 -35.53 4.22
CA PRO A 144 9.80 -35.11 5.56
C PRO A 144 8.66 -34.10 5.53
N ALA A 145 8.66 -33.17 4.57
CA ALA A 145 7.58 -32.21 4.39
C ALA A 145 6.29 -32.93 3.97
N PHE A 146 6.41 -33.91 3.05
CA PHE A 146 5.28 -34.73 2.64
C PHE A 146 4.69 -35.54 3.82
N LEU A 147 5.52 -36.14 4.66
CA LEU A 147 5.05 -36.83 5.87
C LEU A 147 4.40 -35.87 6.87
N PHE A 148 4.94 -34.65 7.02
CA PHE A 148 4.32 -33.63 7.84
C PHE A 148 2.91 -33.28 7.33
N TRP A 149 2.75 -33.11 6.01
CA TRP A 149 1.42 -32.91 5.41
C TRP A 149 0.47 -34.09 5.66
N ILE A 150 0.93 -35.33 5.49
CA ILE A 150 0.13 -36.52 5.81
C ILE A 150 -0.28 -36.51 7.30
N ALA A 151 0.64 -36.20 8.21
CA ALA A 151 0.35 -36.12 9.64
C ALA A 151 -0.72 -35.06 9.93
N MET A 152 -0.65 -33.89 9.29
CA MET A 152 -1.67 -32.85 9.40
C MET A 152 -3.02 -33.29 8.83
N MET A 153 -3.02 -34.03 7.71
CA MET A 153 -4.25 -34.59 7.12
C MET A 153 -4.90 -35.66 8.01
N VAL A 154 -4.10 -36.54 8.62
CA VAL A 154 -4.56 -37.53 9.59
C VAL A 154 -5.13 -36.86 10.83
N LEU A 155 -4.43 -35.83 11.35
CA LEU A 155 -4.89 -35.04 12.49
C LEU A 155 -6.21 -34.32 12.19
N LEU A 156 -6.31 -33.67 11.03
CA LEU A 156 -7.52 -33.01 10.54
C LEU A 156 -8.69 -34.00 10.45
N PHE A 157 -8.46 -35.17 9.84
CA PHE A 157 -9.47 -36.22 9.70
C PHE A 157 -9.92 -36.77 11.06
N TYR A 158 -8.96 -37.03 11.95
CA TYR A 158 -9.20 -37.58 13.28
C TYR A 158 -10.02 -36.62 14.14
N LEU A 159 -9.61 -35.35 14.24
CA LEU A 159 -10.31 -34.33 15.02
C LEU A 159 -11.70 -34.03 14.44
N ASN A 160 -11.82 -33.94 13.12
CA ASN A 160 -13.12 -33.76 12.45
C ASN A 160 -14.08 -34.94 12.74
N SER A 161 -13.57 -36.16 12.81
CA SER A 161 -14.37 -37.37 13.06
C SER A 161 -14.83 -37.51 14.51
N ARG A 162 -14.39 -36.64 15.44
CA ARG A 162 -14.83 -36.65 16.84
C ARG A 162 -16.24 -36.09 17.06
N VAL A 163 -16.77 -35.35 16.09
CA VAL A 163 -18.10 -34.72 16.20
C VAL A 163 -19.03 -35.14 15.06
N LYS A 164 -20.32 -35.31 15.37
CA LYS A 164 -21.38 -35.55 14.38
C LYS A 164 -22.49 -34.50 14.52
N PRO A 165 -23.00 -33.93 13.42
CA PRO A 165 -24.05 -32.93 13.49
C PRO A 165 -25.40 -33.57 13.80
N LYS A 166 -26.13 -32.94 14.72
CA LYS A 166 -27.56 -33.11 14.94
C LYS A 166 -28.29 -31.83 14.56
N PRO A 167 -29.53 -31.92 14.06
CA PRO A 167 -30.36 -30.75 13.84
C PRO A 167 -30.57 -29.99 15.15
N PHE A 168 -30.60 -28.65 15.07
CA PHE A 168 -31.11 -27.83 16.16
C PHE A 168 -32.50 -28.31 16.58
N PRO A 169 -32.84 -28.40 17.89
CA PRO A 169 -34.05 -29.08 18.38
C PRO A 169 -35.35 -28.29 18.14
N ILE A 170 -35.63 -27.93 16.88
CA ILE A 170 -36.85 -27.27 16.42
C ILE A 170 -37.70 -28.29 15.65
N LYS A 171 -38.91 -28.54 16.15
CA LYS A 171 -39.86 -29.49 15.54
C LYS A 171 -40.46 -28.95 14.24
N SER A 172 -40.81 -27.67 14.18
CA SER A 172 -41.40 -27.04 12.99
C SER A 172 -40.37 -26.84 11.88
N ASN A 173 -40.65 -27.36 10.69
CA ASN A 173 -39.75 -27.21 9.54
C ASN A 173 -39.62 -25.74 9.10
N TRP A 174 -40.69 -24.96 9.20
CA TRP A 174 -40.68 -23.52 8.91
C TRP A 174 -39.79 -22.75 9.89
N LEU A 175 -39.98 -22.97 11.20
CA LEU A 175 -39.15 -22.30 12.22
C LEU A 175 -37.67 -22.72 12.12
N TYR A 176 -37.42 -24.00 11.78
CA TYR A 176 -36.06 -24.49 11.53
C TYR A 176 -35.42 -23.77 10.34
N ALA A 177 -36.16 -23.62 9.24
CA ALA A 177 -35.69 -22.91 8.05
C ALA A 177 -35.41 -21.43 8.37
N LEU A 178 -36.32 -20.76 9.07
CA LEU A 178 -36.15 -19.36 9.51
C LEU A 178 -34.91 -19.20 10.40
N CYS A 179 -34.76 -20.03 11.44
CA CYS A 179 -33.56 -20.01 12.29
C CYS A 179 -32.29 -20.28 11.48
N SER A 180 -32.32 -21.22 10.53
CA SER A 180 -31.18 -21.51 9.66
C SER A 180 -30.80 -20.33 8.78
N LEU A 181 -31.78 -19.59 8.26
CA LEU A 181 -31.54 -18.35 7.49
C LEU A 181 -30.94 -17.25 8.38
N VAL A 182 -31.40 -17.11 9.62
CA VAL A 182 -30.79 -16.17 10.60
C VAL A 182 -29.34 -16.56 10.89
N PHE A 183 -29.07 -17.84 11.16
CA PHE A 183 -27.70 -18.31 11.37
C PHE A 183 -26.84 -18.16 10.11
N LEU A 184 -27.39 -18.40 8.91
CA LEU A 184 -26.70 -18.15 7.66
C LEU A 184 -26.30 -16.67 7.55
N ALA A 185 -27.23 -15.74 7.78
CA ALA A 185 -26.94 -14.31 7.75
C ALA A 185 -25.87 -13.91 8.78
N LEU A 186 -25.96 -14.42 10.01
CA LEU A 186 -24.98 -14.17 11.06
C LEU A 186 -23.59 -14.71 10.69
N PHE A 187 -23.49 -15.96 10.25
CA PHE A 187 -22.22 -16.55 9.83
C PHE A 187 -21.65 -15.85 8.60
N SER A 188 -22.48 -15.45 7.63
CA SER A 188 -22.03 -14.63 6.50
C SER A 188 -21.45 -13.30 6.97
N ALA A 189 -22.09 -12.62 7.93
CA ALA A 189 -21.54 -11.41 8.53
C ALA A 189 -20.20 -11.66 9.25
N PHE A 190 -20.08 -12.75 10.02
CA PHE A 190 -18.82 -13.14 10.67
C PHE A 190 -17.73 -13.52 9.66
N THR A 191 -18.08 -14.19 8.56
CA THR A 191 -17.14 -14.54 7.49
C THR A 191 -16.61 -13.28 6.81
N VAL A 192 -17.50 -12.32 6.48
CA VAL A 192 -17.09 -11.03 5.91
C VAL A 192 -16.20 -10.26 6.90
N ALA A 193 -16.56 -10.21 8.17
CA ALA A 193 -15.76 -9.54 9.19
C ALA A 193 -14.39 -10.20 9.39
N GLY A 194 -14.32 -11.53 9.43
CA GLY A 194 -13.06 -12.28 9.54
C GLY A 194 -12.14 -12.05 8.34
N ILE A 195 -12.69 -12.02 7.12
CA ILE A 195 -11.95 -11.68 5.89
C ILE A 195 -11.44 -10.22 5.90
N ARG A 196 -12.18 -9.31 6.54
CA ARG A 196 -11.79 -7.90 6.71
C ARG A 196 -10.83 -7.66 7.88
N GLY A 197 -10.52 -8.68 8.69
CA GLY A 197 -9.69 -8.54 9.89
C GLY A 197 -10.42 -7.91 11.08
N GLY A 198 -11.75 -7.74 11.01
CA GLY A 198 -12.56 -7.17 12.09
C GLY A 198 -13.90 -6.58 11.63
N PHE A 199 -14.74 -6.22 12.60
CA PHE A 199 -16.02 -5.53 12.37
C PHE A 199 -15.90 -4.00 12.33
N ARG A 200 -14.80 -3.45 12.85
CA ARG A 200 -14.62 -2.01 13.03
C ARG A 200 -13.89 -1.40 11.84
N HIS A 201 -14.51 -0.35 11.27
CA HIS A 201 -13.96 0.64 10.33
C HIS A 201 -13.19 0.17 9.08
N SER A 202 -13.04 -1.14 8.85
CA SER A 202 -12.44 -1.67 7.63
C SER A 202 -13.52 -1.97 6.59
N THR A 203 -13.51 -1.21 5.50
CA THR A 203 -14.41 -1.41 4.35
C THR A 203 -13.88 -2.45 3.36
N ARG A 204 -12.61 -2.87 3.50
CA ARG A 204 -11.89 -3.72 2.55
C ARG A 204 -11.33 -4.99 3.20
N PRO A 205 -11.21 -6.12 2.48
CA PRO A 205 -10.46 -7.30 2.94
C PRO A 205 -9.02 -6.96 3.28
N ILE A 206 -8.43 -7.68 4.24
CA ILE A 206 -6.99 -7.52 4.55
C ILE A 206 -6.13 -7.88 3.33
N ASN A 207 -4.99 -7.21 3.22
CA ASN A 207 -3.98 -7.43 2.16
C ASN A 207 -2.68 -7.96 2.75
N MET A 208 -1.75 -8.43 1.90
CA MET A 208 -0.46 -8.97 2.33
C MET A 208 0.37 -7.96 3.14
N SER A 209 0.36 -6.69 2.74
CA SER A 209 1.03 -5.59 3.48
C SER A 209 0.63 -5.49 4.95
N HIS A 210 -0.60 -5.87 5.33
CA HIS A 210 -1.03 -5.81 6.73
C HIS A 210 -0.23 -6.73 7.65
N ALA A 211 0.49 -7.71 7.10
CA ALA A 211 1.41 -8.54 7.86
C ALA A 211 2.58 -7.71 8.43
N GLY A 212 2.96 -6.61 7.76
CA GLY A 212 3.98 -5.65 8.21
C GLY A 212 3.71 -5.08 9.60
N LYS A 213 2.43 -5.05 10.05
CA LYS A 213 2.06 -4.60 11.39
C LYS A 213 2.63 -5.47 12.53
N PHE A 214 2.97 -6.72 12.25
CA PHE A 214 3.34 -7.72 13.27
C PHE A 214 4.82 -8.08 13.26
N VAL A 215 5.64 -7.36 12.51
CA VAL A 215 7.04 -7.71 12.24
C VAL A 215 7.95 -6.50 12.36
N ASP A 216 9.21 -6.74 12.70
CA ASP A 216 10.24 -5.70 12.74
C ASP A 216 10.97 -5.58 11.40
N SER A 217 10.98 -6.65 10.60
CA SER A 217 11.54 -6.62 9.25
C SER A 217 10.62 -7.27 8.20
N PRO A 218 10.70 -6.86 6.92
CA PRO A 218 9.82 -7.36 5.86
C PRO A 218 9.91 -8.89 5.65
N GLU A 219 11.07 -9.50 5.82
CA GLU A 219 11.26 -10.94 5.66
C GLU A 219 10.42 -11.77 6.64
N GLU A 220 10.23 -11.29 7.87
CA GLU A 220 9.42 -11.95 8.90
C GLU A 220 7.93 -12.01 8.53
N MET A 221 7.46 -11.18 7.58
CA MET A 221 6.08 -11.24 7.07
C MET A 221 5.76 -12.63 6.53
N ALA A 222 6.76 -13.37 6.02
CA ALA A 222 6.58 -14.74 5.58
C ALA A 222 6.11 -15.68 6.72
N ILE A 223 6.46 -15.40 7.98
CA ILE A 223 5.99 -16.17 9.13
C ILE A 223 4.57 -15.76 9.52
N VAL A 224 4.13 -14.52 9.27
CA VAL A 224 2.76 -14.03 9.55
C VAL A 224 1.76 -14.44 8.46
N LEU A 225 2.21 -14.46 7.20
CA LEU A 225 1.40 -14.87 6.06
C LEU A 225 1.28 -16.40 5.97
N ASN A 226 0.25 -16.88 5.28
CA ASN A 226 0.13 -18.27 4.89
C ASN A 226 -0.12 -18.37 3.38
N THR A 227 0.35 -19.45 2.76
CA THR A 227 0.37 -19.59 1.31
C THR A 227 -1.03 -19.56 0.69
N PRO A 228 -2.05 -20.22 1.26
CA PRO A 228 -3.41 -20.13 0.72
C PRO A 228 -3.95 -18.71 0.69
N PHE A 229 -3.71 -17.91 1.73
CA PHE A 229 -4.07 -16.50 1.74
C PHE A 229 -3.36 -15.72 0.63
N CYS A 230 -2.04 -15.88 0.51
CA CYS A 230 -1.25 -15.19 -0.52
C CYS A 230 -1.75 -15.52 -1.93
N MET A 231 -1.96 -16.79 -2.25
CA MET A 231 -2.52 -17.23 -3.53
C MET A 231 -3.90 -16.62 -3.79
N ILE A 232 -4.84 -16.72 -2.84
CA ILE A 232 -6.21 -16.21 -3.01
C ILE A 232 -6.24 -14.69 -3.20
N ARG A 233 -5.38 -13.95 -2.49
CA ARG A 233 -5.31 -12.48 -2.63
C ARG A 233 -4.59 -12.02 -3.90
N THR A 234 -3.97 -12.92 -4.64
CA THR A 234 -3.19 -12.61 -5.85
C THR A 234 -3.77 -13.20 -7.14
N ILE A 235 -4.89 -13.92 -7.12
CA ILE A 235 -5.51 -14.58 -8.30
C ILE A 235 -5.68 -13.63 -9.49
N ASP A 236 -6.20 -12.43 -9.24
CA ASP A 236 -6.51 -11.43 -10.28
C ASP A 236 -5.51 -10.27 -10.30
N LYS A 237 -4.29 -10.48 -9.78
CA LYS A 237 -3.25 -9.45 -9.73
C LYS A 237 -2.27 -9.64 -10.88
N LYS A 238 -2.10 -8.59 -11.70
CA LYS A 238 -1.04 -8.56 -12.72
C LYS A 238 0.32 -8.71 -12.03
N THR A 239 1.21 -9.48 -12.62
CA THR A 239 2.58 -9.67 -12.16
C THR A 239 3.51 -8.80 -13.01
N PHE A 240 4.65 -8.39 -12.46
CA PHE A 240 5.73 -7.86 -13.30
C PHE A 240 6.43 -9.05 -13.96
N GLU A 241 6.64 -8.94 -15.26
CA GLU A 241 7.50 -9.84 -16.02
C GLU A 241 8.90 -9.24 -16.12
N PRO A 242 9.97 -10.04 -16.12
CA PRO A 242 11.30 -9.55 -16.40
C PRO A 242 11.34 -8.82 -17.75
N VAL A 243 11.94 -7.63 -17.75
CA VAL A 243 12.05 -6.78 -18.93
C VAL A 243 13.52 -6.70 -19.35
N HIS A 244 13.76 -6.79 -20.67
CA HIS A 244 15.10 -6.78 -21.26
C HIS A 244 15.14 -5.91 -22.53
N TYR A 245 14.92 -4.60 -22.37
CA TYR A 245 15.12 -3.63 -23.45
C TYR A 245 16.61 -3.40 -23.74
N TYR A 246 17.44 -3.40 -22.69
CA TYR A 246 18.88 -3.19 -22.77
C TYR A 246 19.66 -4.28 -22.02
N PRO A 247 20.90 -4.60 -22.45
CA PRO A 247 21.84 -5.40 -21.68
C PRO A 247 22.14 -4.81 -20.28
N GLU A 248 22.46 -5.66 -19.30
CA GLU A 248 22.70 -5.23 -17.90
C GLU A 248 23.93 -4.33 -17.74
N ASP A 249 24.95 -4.49 -18.58
CA ASP A 249 26.15 -3.65 -18.59
C ASP A 249 25.87 -2.24 -19.16
N GLN A 250 24.91 -2.12 -20.08
CA GLN A 250 24.57 -0.85 -20.72
C GLN A 250 23.49 -0.08 -19.97
N ILE A 251 22.57 -0.77 -19.28
CA ILE A 251 21.43 -0.11 -18.65
C ILE A 251 21.85 0.82 -17.52
N GLU A 252 22.87 0.47 -16.73
CA GLU A 252 23.35 1.30 -15.62
C GLU A 252 23.96 2.62 -16.12
N GLU A 253 24.51 2.66 -17.35
CA GLU A 253 24.98 3.89 -17.99
C GLU A 253 23.83 4.79 -18.45
N ILE A 254 22.72 4.20 -18.92
CA ILE A 254 21.52 4.94 -19.33
C ILE A 254 20.79 5.49 -18.11
N TYR A 255 20.50 4.61 -17.14
CA TYR A 255 19.75 4.92 -15.94
C TYR A 255 20.05 3.93 -14.81
N THR A 256 20.48 4.47 -13.67
CA THR A 256 20.59 3.74 -12.42
C THR A 256 19.70 4.37 -11.35
N PRO A 257 18.92 3.58 -10.60
CA PRO A 257 18.20 4.06 -9.44
C PRO A 257 19.09 4.10 -8.17
N GLU A 258 20.36 3.70 -8.25
CA GLU A 258 21.31 3.87 -7.15
C GLU A 258 21.76 5.33 -7.09
N TYR A 259 21.13 6.08 -6.19
CA TYR A 259 21.32 7.51 -6.05
C TYR A 259 22.34 7.77 -4.94
N CYS A 260 23.51 8.26 -5.32
CA CYS A 260 24.60 8.61 -4.42
C CYS A 260 24.60 10.12 -4.19
N LEU A 261 24.47 10.52 -2.94
CA LEU A 261 24.78 11.88 -2.51
C LEU A 261 26.11 11.88 -1.79
N THR A 262 26.96 12.82 -2.17
CA THR A 262 28.22 13.10 -1.48
C THR A 262 28.05 14.44 -0.80
N ALA A 263 28.23 14.47 0.52
CA ALA A 263 28.07 15.70 1.27
C ALA A 263 29.09 16.75 0.80
N THR A 264 28.62 17.99 0.69
CA THR A 264 29.44 19.13 0.24
C THR A 264 30.49 19.54 1.28
N ASP A 265 30.24 19.20 2.54
CA ASP A 265 31.17 19.25 3.68
C ASP A 265 30.89 18.07 4.63
N SER A 266 31.72 17.87 5.66
CA SER A 266 31.58 16.71 6.56
C SER A 266 30.39 16.78 7.53
N THR A 267 29.50 17.77 7.43
CA THR A 267 28.46 18.02 8.43
C THR A 267 27.04 17.80 7.89
N PHE A 268 26.44 16.69 8.31
CA PHE A 268 25.01 16.44 8.14
C PHE A 268 24.18 17.54 8.83
N ASN A 269 23.22 18.11 8.12
CA ASN A 269 22.38 19.20 8.61
C ASN A 269 21.18 18.65 9.39
N LYS A 270 21.20 18.78 10.72
CA LYS A 270 20.18 18.24 11.65
C LYS A 270 18.91 19.09 11.72
N MET A 271 18.27 19.34 10.59
CA MET A 271 16.94 19.97 10.54
C MET A 271 15.86 18.92 10.77
N ASN A 272 14.76 19.33 11.40
CA ASN A 272 13.56 18.50 11.43
C ASN A 272 12.95 18.41 10.02
N VAL A 273 12.25 17.31 9.76
CA VAL A 273 11.56 17.08 8.49
C VAL A 273 10.09 16.82 8.75
N VAL A 274 9.21 17.62 8.17
CA VAL A 274 7.75 17.44 8.27
C VAL A 274 7.17 17.28 6.87
N VAL A 275 6.67 16.10 6.55
CA VAL A 275 5.98 15.83 5.27
C VAL A 275 4.47 15.88 5.50
N ILE A 276 3.76 16.75 4.79
CA ILE A 276 2.30 16.90 4.87
C ILE A 276 1.69 16.44 3.55
N ILE A 277 0.95 15.35 3.61
CA ILE A 277 0.23 14.73 2.50
C ILE A 277 -1.24 15.12 2.59
N LEU A 278 -1.67 15.96 1.66
CA LEU A 278 -3.05 16.43 1.52
C LEU A 278 -3.85 15.45 0.65
N GLU A 279 -4.94 14.92 1.19
CA GLU A 279 -5.79 13.94 0.51
C GLU A 279 -6.53 14.61 -0.65
N SER A 280 -6.45 14.00 -1.84
CA SER A 280 -7.21 14.38 -3.04
C SER A 280 -7.06 15.86 -3.41
N PHE A 281 -5.87 16.44 -3.23
CA PHE A 281 -5.64 17.88 -3.31
C PHE A 281 -5.02 18.31 -4.66
N ASN A 282 -5.86 18.56 -5.66
CA ASN A 282 -5.43 18.91 -7.01
C ASN A 282 -4.67 20.24 -7.08
N ARG A 283 -3.69 20.34 -7.98
CA ARG A 283 -3.05 21.62 -8.34
C ARG A 283 -4.07 22.67 -8.83
N GLU A 284 -5.13 22.25 -9.50
CA GLU A 284 -6.25 23.10 -9.97
C GLU A 284 -6.87 23.95 -8.86
N HIS A 285 -6.85 23.48 -7.61
CA HIS A 285 -7.52 24.19 -6.52
C HIS A 285 -6.76 25.43 -6.04
N SER A 286 -5.52 25.63 -6.47
CA SER A 286 -4.72 26.80 -6.12
C SER A 286 -4.90 27.95 -7.13
N GLY A 287 -5.16 29.16 -6.64
CA GLY A 287 -5.14 30.36 -7.46
C GLY A 287 -3.71 30.76 -7.83
N TYR A 288 -2.76 30.63 -6.89
CA TYR A 288 -1.35 30.92 -7.11
C TYR A 288 -0.71 30.09 -8.23
N LEU A 289 -1.08 28.81 -8.35
CA LEU A 289 -0.58 27.92 -9.39
C LEU A 289 -1.34 28.01 -10.71
N ASN A 290 -2.47 28.72 -10.74
CA ASN A 290 -3.32 28.85 -11.93
C ASN A 290 -3.76 30.30 -12.19
N PRO A 291 -2.82 31.26 -12.28
CA PRO A 291 -3.15 32.67 -12.47
C PRO A 291 -3.76 32.97 -13.84
N HIS A 292 -3.73 32.03 -14.80
CA HIS A 292 -4.33 32.18 -16.13
C HIS A 292 -5.82 31.82 -16.17
N LEU A 293 -6.32 31.05 -15.21
CA LEU A 293 -7.72 30.62 -15.17
C LEU A 293 -8.68 31.78 -14.93
N ASP A 294 -9.92 31.63 -15.42
CA ASP A 294 -10.98 32.65 -15.37
C ASP A 294 -10.54 34.04 -15.84
N ASN A 295 -9.72 34.09 -16.90
CA ASN A 295 -9.13 35.32 -17.45
C ASN A 295 -8.36 36.14 -16.40
N GLY A 296 -7.63 35.45 -15.51
CA GLY A 296 -6.86 36.08 -14.44
C GLY A 296 -7.62 36.36 -13.14
N ASN A 297 -8.89 35.94 -13.04
CA ASN A 297 -9.71 36.20 -11.86
C ASN A 297 -9.83 35.00 -10.91
N TYR A 298 -9.29 33.83 -11.29
CA TYR A 298 -9.40 32.63 -10.48
C TYR A 298 -8.65 32.78 -9.15
N GLN A 299 -9.37 32.60 -8.03
CA GLN A 299 -8.81 32.72 -6.67
C GLN A 299 -8.51 31.36 -6.02
N GLY A 300 -8.91 30.25 -6.64
CA GLY A 300 -8.80 28.93 -6.04
C GLY A 300 -9.68 28.72 -4.80
N TYR A 301 -9.33 27.68 -4.05
CA TYR A 301 -9.99 27.21 -2.83
C TYR A 301 -9.00 27.06 -1.67
N THR A 302 -7.76 27.54 -1.83
CA THR A 302 -6.62 27.28 -0.93
C THR A 302 -5.88 28.57 -0.55
N PRO A 303 -6.58 29.60 -0.03
CA PRO A 303 -5.98 30.91 0.21
C PRO A 303 -4.80 30.88 1.17
N PHE A 304 -4.79 29.99 2.18
CA PHE A 304 -3.64 29.88 3.07
C PHE A 304 -2.45 29.23 2.36
N LEU A 305 -2.64 28.08 1.70
CA LEU A 305 -1.57 27.42 0.97
C LEU A 305 -0.97 28.34 -0.10
N ASP A 306 -1.82 29.12 -0.78
CA ASP A 306 -1.39 30.13 -1.77
C ASP A 306 -0.52 31.23 -1.13
N SER A 307 -0.83 31.64 0.10
CA SER A 307 0.02 32.57 0.86
C SER A 307 1.34 31.93 1.30
N LEU A 308 1.31 30.66 1.71
CA LEU A 308 2.50 29.92 2.12
C LEU A 308 3.46 29.71 0.93
N MET A 309 2.93 29.44 -0.27
CA MET A 309 3.72 29.25 -1.49
C MET A 309 4.50 30.50 -1.91
N GLN A 310 4.06 31.72 -1.55
CA GLN A 310 4.82 32.94 -1.78
C GLN A 310 6.08 33.03 -0.91
N GLU A 311 6.08 32.34 0.22
CA GLU A 311 7.17 32.26 1.18
C GLU A 311 7.95 30.94 1.08
N SER A 312 7.66 30.12 0.06
CA SER A 312 8.23 28.78 -0.16
C SER A 312 8.84 28.63 -1.55
N LEU A 313 9.64 27.58 -1.75
CA LEU A 313 9.97 27.10 -3.09
C LEU A 313 8.88 26.13 -3.55
N THR A 314 8.20 26.46 -4.64
CA THR A 314 7.08 25.70 -5.19
C THR A 314 7.37 25.28 -6.62
N PHE A 315 6.93 24.07 -6.99
CA PHE A 315 7.10 23.53 -8.33
C PHE A 315 5.79 23.60 -9.12
N GLY A 316 5.75 24.44 -10.15
CA GLY A 316 4.57 24.66 -11.00
C GLY A 316 4.19 23.42 -11.81
N ASN A 317 5.18 22.64 -12.26
CA ASN A 317 4.98 21.42 -13.04
C ASN A 317 5.19 20.16 -12.19
N SER A 318 4.33 19.98 -11.18
CA SER A 318 4.40 18.89 -10.21
C SER A 318 3.29 17.83 -10.38
N PHE A 319 3.65 16.55 -10.25
CA PHE A 319 2.77 15.42 -10.58
C PHE A 319 2.85 14.28 -9.55
N ALA A 320 1.71 13.64 -9.31
CA ALA A 320 1.61 12.40 -8.54
C ALA A 320 2.15 11.24 -9.35
N ASN A 321 2.70 10.21 -8.69
CA ASN A 321 3.15 8.99 -9.36
C ASN A 321 2.11 7.85 -9.34
N GLY A 322 0.90 8.12 -8.86
CA GLY A 322 -0.23 7.21 -8.82
C GLY A 322 -1.57 7.95 -8.79
N ARG A 323 -2.68 7.21 -8.68
CA ARG A 323 -4.05 7.79 -8.65
C ARG A 323 -4.86 7.35 -7.42
N LYS A 324 -4.19 6.78 -6.43
CA LYS A 324 -4.81 6.27 -5.20
C LYS A 324 -3.91 6.58 -4.03
N SER A 325 -4.50 6.83 -2.86
CA SER A 325 -3.77 7.15 -1.62
C SER A 325 -2.71 6.10 -1.25
N ILE A 326 -2.95 4.83 -1.58
CA ILE A 326 -1.99 3.72 -1.37
C ILE A 326 -0.74 3.77 -2.27
N ASP A 327 -0.76 4.57 -3.33
CA ASP A 327 0.38 4.78 -4.22
C ASP A 327 1.31 5.87 -3.67
N ALA A 328 0.78 6.82 -2.91
CA ALA A 328 1.50 8.02 -2.47
C ALA A 328 2.60 7.75 -1.45
N MET A 329 2.34 6.90 -0.43
CA MET A 329 3.35 6.63 0.60
C MET A 329 4.65 6.05 0.01
N PRO A 330 4.61 4.99 -0.84
CA PRO A 330 5.83 4.51 -1.50
C PRO A 330 6.51 5.55 -2.39
N SER A 331 5.74 6.35 -3.14
CA SER A 331 6.32 7.35 -4.05
C SER A 331 6.98 8.50 -3.30
N ILE A 332 6.31 9.07 -2.30
CA ILE A 332 6.80 10.22 -1.52
C ILE A 332 7.94 9.80 -0.58
N LEU A 333 7.77 8.66 0.12
CA LEU A 333 8.64 8.28 1.25
C LEU A 333 9.66 7.20 0.91
N ALA A 334 9.59 6.55 -0.25
CA ALA A 334 10.60 5.58 -0.69
C ALA A 334 11.04 5.78 -2.15
N SER A 335 10.62 6.87 -2.80
CA SER A 335 11.07 7.26 -4.14
C SER A 335 10.87 6.18 -5.20
N PHE A 336 9.70 5.52 -5.24
CA PHE A 336 9.34 4.71 -6.41
C PHE A 336 7.88 4.87 -6.84
N PRO A 337 7.60 4.92 -8.15
CA PRO A 337 6.27 5.18 -8.67
C PRO A 337 5.36 3.94 -8.58
N ALA A 338 4.05 4.14 -8.72
CA ALA A 338 3.10 3.03 -8.87
C ALA A 338 2.93 2.66 -10.35
N LEU A 339 3.75 1.72 -10.84
CA LEU A 339 3.63 1.20 -12.21
C LEU A 339 2.83 -0.11 -12.25
N VAL A 340 1.90 -0.23 -13.19
CA VAL A 340 1.02 -1.40 -13.43
C VAL A 340 0.06 -1.72 -12.28
N GLN A 341 0.54 -1.81 -11.03
CA GLN A 341 -0.25 -2.08 -9.84
C GLN A 341 0.31 -1.39 -8.59
N PRO A 342 -0.54 -1.07 -7.59
CA PRO A 342 -0.09 -0.53 -6.30
C PRO A 342 0.76 -1.53 -5.51
N TYR A 343 1.96 -1.10 -5.08
CA TYR A 343 2.90 -1.89 -4.26
C TYR A 343 2.21 -2.54 -3.05
N VAL A 344 1.48 -1.74 -2.27
CA VAL A 344 0.83 -2.13 -1.00
C VAL A 344 -0.17 -3.29 -1.14
N THR A 345 -0.71 -3.50 -2.34
CA THR A 345 -1.69 -4.56 -2.63
C THR A 345 -1.16 -5.68 -3.53
N SER A 346 0.10 -5.56 -3.95
CA SER A 346 0.75 -6.51 -4.85
C SER A 346 1.42 -7.65 -4.07
N GLN A 347 1.88 -8.66 -4.81
CA GLN A 347 2.75 -9.71 -4.27
C GLN A 347 4.12 -9.20 -3.79
N TYR A 348 4.50 -7.99 -4.19
CA TYR A 348 5.79 -7.38 -3.84
C TYR A 348 5.75 -6.61 -2.53
N ALA A 349 4.60 -6.55 -1.85
CA ALA A 349 4.42 -5.81 -0.59
C ALA A 349 5.30 -6.28 0.58
N SER A 350 6.01 -7.41 0.43
CA SER A 350 7.01 -7.92 1.38
C SER A 350 8.45 -7.66 0.94
N ASN A 351 8.67 -6.93 -0.16
CA ASN A 351 10.00 -6.52 -0.56
C ASN A 351 10.60 -5.62 0.52
N LYS A 352 11.91 -5.72 0.70
CA LYS A 352 12.66 -4.78 1.52
C LYS A 352 12.65 -3.43 0.82
N ILE A 353 12.29 -2.39 1.54
CA ILE A 353 12.28 -1.01 1.06
C ILE A 353 13.11 -0.17 2.02
N SER A 354 13.76 0.86 1.50
CA SER A 354 14.46 1.87 2.30
C SER A 354 13.72 3.17 2.10
N GLY A 355 12.98 3.59 3.13
CA GLY A 355 12.26 4.84 3.12
C GLY A 355 13.06 5.96 3.77
N LEU A 356 12.63 7.19 3.51
CA LEU A 356 13.04 8.41 4.20
C LEU A 356 13.14 8.24 5.73
N PRO A 357 12.12 7.71 6.45
CA PRO A 357 12.24 7.52 7.90
C PRO A 357 13.33 6.50 8.26
N GLY A 358 13.43 5.36 7.54
CA GLY A 358 14.48 4.38 7.77
C GLY A 358 15.89 4.94 7.57
N LEU A 359 16.12 5.78 6.55
CA LEU A 359 17.40 6.45 6.32
C LEU A 359 17.74 7.45 7.43
N LEU A 360 16.74 8.19 7.92
CA LEU A 360 16.94 9.21 8.96
C LEU A 360 17.08 8.62 10.37
N ILE A 361 16.50 7.45 10.65
CA ILE A 361 16.78 6.72 11.90
C ILE A 361 18.28 6.42 12.02
N GLU A 362 18.94 6.03 10.93
CA GLU A 362 20.40 5.79 10.95
C GLU A 362 21.19 7.07 11.27
N GLN A 363 20.59 8.26 11.09
CA GLN A 363 21.14 9.58 11.44
C GLN A 363 20.68 10.09 12.82
N GLY A 364 19.97 9.26 13.61
CA GLY A 364 19.52 9.57 14.97
C GLY A 364 18.21 10.33 15.07
N TYR A 365 17.35 10.28 14.04
CA TYR A 365 16.05 10.94 14.06
C TYR A 365 15.00 10.12 14.81
N HIS A 366 14.15 10.81 15.58
CA HIS A 366 12.85 10.26 15.98
C HIS A 366 11.90 10.25 14.77
N THR A 367 11.24 9.13 14.47
CA THR A 367 10.34 9.07 13.30
C THR A 367 8.90 8.72 13.63
N SER A 368 7.95 9.47 13.07
CA SER A 368 6.53 9.22 13.31
C SER A 368 5.59 9.49 12.12
N PHE A 369 4.50 8.73 12.06
CA PHE A 369 3.47 8.87 11.02
C PHE A 369 2.10 9.13 11.65
N PHE A 370 1.40 10.15 11.18
CA PHE A 370 0.10 10.61 11.67
C PHE A 370 -0.96 10.47 10.59
N HIS A 371 -2.07 9.80 10.91
CA HIS A 371 -3.21 9.69 10.00
C HIS A 371 -4.52 9.52 10.76
N GLY A 372 -5.45 10.45 10.59
CA GLY A 372 -6.69 10.54 11.40
C GLY A 372 -7.66 9.37 11.22
N ALA A 373 -7.40 8.43 10.31
CA ALA A 373 -8.25 7.26 10.13
C ALA A 373 -8.03 6.21 11.24
N PRO A 374 -8.98 5.25 11.39
CA PRO A 374 -8.80 4.09 12.25
C PRO A 374 -7.51 3.32 11.91
N ASN A 375 -6.70 3.02 12.94
CA ASN A 375 -5.43 2.32 12.75
C ASN A 375 -5.66 0.99 11.99
N GLY A 376 -4.87 0.75 10.94
CA GLY A 376 -5.06 -0.36 10.01
C GLY A 376 -5.84 -0.01 8.75
N SER A 377 -6.46 1.17 8.67
CA SER A 377 -7.10 1.65 7.44
C SER A 377 -6.10 1.69 6.30
N MET A 378 -6.50 1.10 5.15
CA MET A 378 -5.70 0.97 3.93
C MET A 378 -4.32 0.28 4.07
N GLY A 379 -3.98 -0.23 5.26
CA GLY A 379 -2.67 -0.79 5.57
C GLY A 379 -1.57 0.24 5.82
N PHE A 380 -1.90 1.52 6.06
CA PHE A 380 -0.91 2.59 6.23
C PHE A 380 -0.02 2.41 7.46
N ASP A 381 -0.54 1.86 8.56
CA ASP A 381 0.27 1.54 9.73
C ASP A 381 1.33 0.47 9.42
N ALA A 382 0.97 -0.53 8.62
CA ALA A 382 1.90 -1.55 8.19
C ALA A 382 2.94 -1.01 7.19
N VAL A 383 2.53 -0.20 6.21
CA VAL A 383 3.47 0.44 5.26
C VAL A 383 4.40 1.42 5.98
N ALA A 384 3.89 2.20 6.93
CA ALA A 384 4.71 3.09 7.75
C ALA A 384 5.79 2.31 8.50
N ARG A 385 5.43 1.18 9.12
CA ARG A 385 6.40 0.31 9.78
C ARG A 385 7.45 -0.24 8.81
N LEU A 386 7.03 -0.70 7.63
CA LEU A 386 7.95 -1.20 6.58
C LEU A 386 8.89 -0.13 6.02
N LEU A 387 8.46 1.15 5.99
CA LEU A 387 9.31 2.28 5.60
C LEU A 387 10.33 2.65 6.68
N GLY A 388 10.10 2.24 7.93
CA GLY A 388 10.96 2.50 9.07
C GLY A 388 10.43 3.55 10.04
N PHE A 389 9.13 3.84 10.10
CA PHE A 389 8.61 4.72 11.17
C PHE A 389 8.59 4.02 12.53
N GLU A 390 9.06 4.69 13.59
CA GLU A 390 9.04 4.17 14.96
C GLU A 390 7.66 4.28 15.62
N LYS A 391 6.91 5.35 15.31
CA LYS A 391 5.60 5.65 15.91
C LYS A 391 4.52 5.86 14.86
N TYR A 392 3.32 5.36 15.16
CA TYR A 392 2.12 5.62 14.38
C TYR A 392 1.05 6.22 15.29
N TYR A 393 0.52 7.36 14.89
CA TYR A 393 -0.53 8.10 15.60
C TYR A 393 -1.77 8.14 14.72
N GLY A 394 -2.75 7.29 15.04
CA GLY A 394 -4.04 7.23 14.38
C GLY A 394 -5.18 7.71 15.26
N MET A 395 -6.41 7.37 14.86
CA MET A 395 -7.61 7.63 15.67
C MET A 395 -7.52 7.04 17.10
N THR A 396 -6.77 5.94 17.29
CA THR A 396 -6.55 5.34 18.61
C THR A 396 -5.77 6.28 19.53
N GLU A 397 -4.69 6.88 19.02
CA GLU A 397 -3.82 7.77 19.77
C GLU A 397 -4.43 9.17 19.95
N PHE A 398 -5.25 9.62 18.99
CA PHE A 398 -6.04 10.85 19.12
C PHE A 398 -7.01 10.80 20.30
N GLY A 399 -7.63 9.63 20.55
CA GLY A 399 -8.36 9.35 21.79
C GLY A 399 -9.74 10.00 21.94
N ASP A 400 -10.17 10.87 21.02
CA ASP A 400 -11.51 11.49 21.03
C ASP A 400 -12.35 11.13 19.81
N ASN A 401 -13.29 10.21 20.00
CA ASN A 401 -14.21 9.78 18.94
C ASN A 401 -15.30 10.82 18.61
N SER A 402 -15.45 11.90 19.39
CA SER A 402 -16.43 12.95 19.10
C SER A 402 -16.10 13.72 17.81
N GLN A 403 -14.83 13.68 17.40
CA GLN A 403 -14.32 14.32 16.19
C GLN A 403 -14.30 13.37 14.98
N TYR A 404 -14.85 12.16 15.09
CA TYR A 404 -14.98 11.22 13.97
C TYR A 404 -16.07 11.70 13.00
N ASP A 405 -15.74 11.74 11.71
CA ASP A 405 -16.67 12.15 10.64
C ASP A 405 -17.82 11.17 10.39
N GLY A 406 -17.77 9.97 10.98
CA GLY A 406 -18.74 8.90 10.78
C GLY A 406 -18.42 7.95 9.62
N TYR A 407 -17.38 8.25 8.82
CA TYR A 407 -17.00 7.52 7.62
C TYR A 407 -15.52 7.15 7.60
N TRP A 408 -14.62 8.13 7.49
CA TRP A 408 -13.20 7.93 7.19
C TRP A 408 -12.27 8.11 8.37
N GLY A 409 -12.48 9.12 9.21
CA GLY A 409 -11.54 9.43 10.28
C GLY A 409 -11.87 10.69 11.06
N ILE A 410 -10.91 11.10 11.88
CA ILE A 410 -10.96 12.35 12.62
C ILE A 410 -10.84 13.52 11.63
N TRP A 411 -11.66 14.55 11.81
CA TRP A 411 -11.61 15.76 10.99
C TRP A 411 -10.21 16.40 10.99
N ASP A 412 -9.83 17.01 9.86
CA ASP A 412 -8.45 17.51 9.68
C ASP A 412 -8.06 18.59 10.71
N GLU A 413 -8.94 19.56 11.02
CA GLU A 413 -8.62 20.62 11.99
C GLU A 413 -8.18 20.07 13.36
N PRO A 414 -9.00 19.31 14.12
CA PRO A 414 -8.59 18.82 15.42
C PRO A 414 -7.39 17.85 15.32
N PHE A 415 -7.31 17.05 14.26
CA PHE A 415 -6.18 16.12 14.09
C PHE A 415 -4.86 16.86 13.82
N PHE A 416 -4.89 17.95 13.06
CA PHE A 416 -3.71 18.78 12.79
C PHE A 416 -3.27 19.54 14.06
N GLN A 417 -4.21 19.92 14.93
CA GLN A 417 -3.87 20.51 16.23
C GLN A 417 -3.21 19.49 17.16
N PHE A 418 -3.72 18.25 17.20
CA PHE A 418 -3.10 17.14 17.90
C PHE A 418 -1.70 16.83 17.35
N PHE A 419 -1.53 16.87 16.03
CA PHE A 419 -0.23 16.70 15.38
C PHE A 419 0.77 17.77 15.85
N ALA A 420 0.40 19.06 15.78
CA ALA A 420 1.24 20.16 16.25
C ALA A 420 1.65 20.02 17.73
N GLU A 421 0.71 19.65 18.61
CA GLU A 421 1.00 19.43 20.03
C GLU A 421 1.96 18.28 20.24
N THR A 422 1.77 17.18 19.51
CA THR A 422 2.62 16.00 19.63
C THR A 422 4.03 16.29 19.14
N LEU A 423 4.20 17.03 18.03
CA LEU A 423 5.51 17.47 17.55
C LEU A 423 6.28 18.29 18.60
N GLY A 424 5.59 19.18 19.33
CA GLY A 424 6.20 19.96 20.41
C GLY A 424 6.73 19.13 21.59
N THR A 425 6.44 17.83 21.64
CA THR A 425 6.96 16.91 22.67
C THR A 425 8.20 16.12 22.21
N PHE A 426 8.56 16.18 20.94
CA PHE A 426 9.69 15.41 20.40
C PHE A 426 11.01 16.14 20.60
N GLU A 427 12.08 15.37 20.82
CA GLU A 427 13.44 15.89 20.78
C GLU A 427 13.91 16.05 19.33
N GLU A 428 14.59 17.16 19.03
CA GLU A 428 15.19 17.40 17.72
C GLU A 428 16.49 16.58 17.55
N PRO A 429 16.76 16.03 16.35
CA PRO A 429 15.95 16.14 15.16
C PRO A 429 14.85 15.06 15.08
N PHE A 430 13.69 15.44 14.52
CA PHE A 430 12.61 14.50 14.23
C PHE A 430 12.20 14.52 12.76
N MET A 431 11.67 13.40 12.28
CA MET A 431 10.97 13.32 11.00
C MET A 431 9.54 12.85 11.25
N SER A 432 8.58 13.64 10.79
CA SER A 432 7.16 13.30 10.94
C SER A 432 6.41 13.45 9.63
N THR A 433 5.47 12.54 9.40
CA THR A 433 4.56 12.64 8.25
C THR A 433 3.12 12.74 8.73
N LEU A 434 2.36 13.68 8.18
CA LEU A 434 0.92 13.83 8.39
C LEU A 434 0.20 13.51 7.09
N PHE A 435 -0.78 12.61 7.13
CA PHE A 435 -1.68 12.32 6.01
C PHE A 435 -3.12 12.66 6.41
N SER A 436 -3.65 13.73 5.82
CA SER A 436 -5.03 14.21 6.01
C SER A 436 -6.10 13.24 5.52
N VAL A 437 -7.38 13.48 5.87
CA VAL A 437 -8.48 12.53 5.64
C VAL A 437 -9.73 13.18 5.04
N THR A 438 -10.02 14.45 5.37
CA THR A 438 -11.36 15.04 5.19
C THR A 438 -11.84 15.07 3.73
N SER A 439 -10.92 15.17 2.77
CA SER A 439 -11.18 15.27 1.33
C SER A 439 -11.64 13.96 0.66
N HIS A 440 -12.43 13.13 1.35
CA HIS A 440 -13.02 11.90 0.82
C HIS A 440 -14.53 12.00 0.64
N HIS A 441 -15.09 11.27 -0.33
CA HIS A 441 -16.54 11.14 -0.49
C HIS A 441 -17.16 10.54 0.79
N PRO A 442 -18.18 11.15 1.43
CA PRO A 442 -19.21 12.02 0.85
C PRO A 442 -18.92 13.53 0.83
N PHE A 443 -17.66 13.95 1.00
CA PHE A 443 -17.20 15.34 0.95
C PHE A 443 -17.95 16.23 1.95
N GLN A 444 -17.89 15.81 3.21
CA GLN A 444 -18.49 16.52 4.34
C GLN A 444 -17.42 17.33 5.08
N VAL A 445 -17.89 18.31 5.84
CA VAL A 445 -17.11 19.09 6.80
C VAL A 445 -17.88 19.11 8.12
N PRO A 446 -17.27 19.45 9.26
CA PRO A 446 -18.00 19.58 10.51
C PRO A 446 -19.18 20.55 10.38
N LYS A 447 -20.24 20.32 11.17
CA LYS A 447 -21.52 21.01 11.03
C LYS A 447 -21.39 22.54 11.12
N GLU A 448 -20.52 23.01 12.00
CA GLU A 448 -20.19 24.42 12.18
C GLU A 448 -19.55 25.07 10.94
N TYR A 449 -18.97 24.28 10.04
CA TYR A 449 -18.31 24.73 8.82
C TYR A 449 -19.15 24.54 7.54
N GLU A 450 -20.37 23.99 7.63
CA GLU A 450 -21.23 23.69 6.46
C GLU A 450 -21.42 24.87 5.50
N ASN A 451 -21.43 26.10 6.01
CA ASN A 451 -21.66 27.32 5.24
C ASN A 451 -20.49 28.32 5.29
N VAL A 452 -19.31 27.87 5.71
CA VAL A 452 -18.12 28.73 5.83
C VAL A 452 -17.33 28.79 4.53
N PHE A 453 -17.12 27.64 3.89
CA PHE A 453 -16.31 27.54 2.67
C PHE A 453 -17.18 27.50 1.41
N PRO A 454 -16.71 28.07 0.30
CA PRO A 454 -17.45 28.06 -0.96
C PRO A 454 -17.69 26.63 -1.42
N LYS A 455 -18.91 26.34 -1.87
CA LYS A 455 -19.25 25.04 -2.47
C LYS A 455 -18.48 24.78 -3.77
N GLY A 456 -18.13 25.84 -4.49
CA GLY A 456 -17.43 25.75 -5.78
C GLY A 456 -18.19 24.97 -6.85
N THR A 457 -17.47 24.50 -7.86
CA THR A 457 -18.01 23.70 -8.97
C THR A 457 -17.96 22.20 -8.71
N LEU A 458 -17.11 21.73 -7.78
CA LEU A 458 -16.95 20.33 -7.40
C LEU A 458 -17.34 20.13 -5.92
N PRO A 459 -18.02 19.03 -5.54
CA PRO A 459 -18.38 18.77 -4.15
C PRO A 459 -17.20 18.81 -3.17
N LEU A 460 -16.00 18.44 -3.64
CA LEU A 460 -14.77 18.41 -2.86
C LEU A 460 -14.27 19.81 -2.44
N HIS A 461 -14.59 20.88 -3.17
CA HIS A 461 -14.01 22.21 -2.95
C HIS A 461 -14.22 22.75 -1.53
N ARG A 462 -15.34 22.38 -0.89
CA ARG A 462 -15.59 22.74 0.50
C ARG A 462 -14.62 22.05 1.46
N CYS A 463 -14.34 20.77 1.26
CA CYS A 463 -13.36 20.02 2.05
C CYS A 463 -11.96 20.61 1.85
N VAL A 464 -11.59 20.96 0.62
CA VAL A 464 -10.32 21.64 0.32
C VAL A 464 -10.17 22.93 1.11
N GLY A 465 -11.19 23.80 1.13
CA GLY A 465 -11.16 25.03 1.93
C GLY A 465 -11.09 24.77 3.45
N TYR A 466 -11.75 23.72 3.93
CA TYR A 466 -11.66 23.31 5.34
C TYR A 466 -10.27 22.80 5.72
N THR A 467 -9.68 21.93 4.89
CA THR A 467 -8.33 21.41 5.10
C THR A 467 -7.27 22.52 4.97
N ASP A 468 -7.43 23.47 4.05
CA ASP A 468 -6.58 24.65 3.94
C ASP A 468 -6.65 25.53 5.21
N MET A 469 -7.84 25.71 5.78
CA MET A 469 -8.01 26.39 7.06
C MET A 469 -7.38 25.61 8.23
N ALA A 470 -7.51 24.29 8.26
CA ALA A 470 -6.84 23.43 9.24
C ALA A 470 -5.31 23.58 9.15
N LEU A 471 -4.77 23.61 7.93
CA LEU A 471 -3.36 23.83 7.65
C LEU A 471 -2.91 25.21 8.13
N ARG A 472 -3.71 26.25 7.92
CA ARG A 472 -3.46 27.60 8.46
C ARG A 472 -3.31 27.57 9.98
N ARG A 473 -4.26 26.95 10.69
CA ARG A 473 -4.22 26.86 12.15
C ARG A 473 -3.02 26.07 12.65
N PHE A 474 -2.63 25.02 11.92
CA PHE A 474 -1.41 24.27 12.19
C PHE A 474 -0.18 25.18 12.13
N PHE A 475 0.02 25.92 11.03
CA PHE A 475 1.16 26.83 10.88
C PHE A 475 1.11 28.03 11.82
N GLU A 476 -0.07 28.60 12.11
CA GLU A 476 -0.25 29.65 13.13
C GLU A 476 0.17 29.18 14.54
N LYS A 477 0.10 27.87 14.81
CA LYS A 477 0.55 27.25 16.06
C LYS A 477 2.04 26.96 16.02
N VAL A 478 2.50 26.18 15.04
CA VAL A 478 3.89 25.72 14.99
C VAL A 478 4.89 26.84 14.72
N SER A 479 4.50 27.93 14.06
CA SER A 479 5.37 29.11 13.86
C SER A 479 5.82 29.79 15.16
N LYS A 480 5.22 29.44 16.30
CA LYS A 480 5.59 29.94 17.63
C LYS A 480 6.52 28.98 18.39
N GLU A 481 6.74 27.79 17.85
CA GLU A 481 7.58 26.76 18.48
C GLU A 481 9.07 27.00 18.17
N PRO A 482 9.98 26.69 19.11
CA PRO A 482 11.40 26.94 18.94
C PRO A 482 12.04 26.16 17.78
N TRP A 483 11.47 25.00 17.44
CA TRP A 483 11.97 24.11 16.38
C TRP A 483 11.55 24.55 14.96
N TYR A 484 10.62 25.52 14.83
CA TYR A 484 10.03 25.90 13.53
C TYR A 484 11.05 26.38 12.49
N GLU A 485 11.96 27.26 12.91
CA GLU A 485 13.02 27.80 12.04
C GLU A 485 13.99 26.71 11.59
N ASN A 486 14.18 25.67 12.41
CA ASN A 486 15.02 24.50 12.13
C ASN A 486 14.23 23.34 11.48
N THR A 487 13.20 23.64 10.67
CA THR A 487 12.35 22.60 10.07
C THR A 487 12.17 22.79 8.56
N ILE A 488 12.30 21.70 7.82
CA ILE A 488 11.92 21.61 6.41
C ILE A 488 10.51 20.99 6.35
N PHE A 489 9.53 21.77 5.91
CA PHE A 489 8.19 21.29 5.60
C PHE A 489 8.09 20.97 4.11
N VAL A 490 7.62 19.77 3.78
CA VAL A 490 7.24 19.40 2.41
C VAL A 490 5.74 19.21 2.37
N ILE A 491 5.04 20.01 1.57
CA ILE A 491 3.60 19.91 1.39
C ILE A 491 3.32 19.38 -0.01
N THR A 492 2.56 18.29 -0.10
CA THR A 492 2.14 17.70 -1.37
C THR A 492 0.78 17.04 -1.24
N ALA A 493 0.23 16.54 -2.35
CA ALA A 493 -0.97 15.71 -2.33
C ALA A 493 -0.63 14.24 -2.57
N ASP A 494 -1.54 13.34 -2.22
CA ASP A 494 -1.40 11.91 -2.50
C ASP A 494 -1.68 11.60 -3.98
N HIS A 495 -2.76 12.17 -4.53
CA HIS A 495 -3.12 12.11 -5.93
C HIS A 495 -4.10 13.24 -6.29
N SER A 496 -4.42 13.36 -7.57
CA SER A 496 -5.51 14.21 -8.04
C SER A 496 -6.82 13.43 -8.25
N VAL A 497 -7.93 14.16 -8.25
CA VAL A 497 -9.31 13.68 -8.48
C VAL A 497 -9.92 14.34 -9.72
N PRO A 498 -11.14 13.97 -10.16
CA PRO A 498 -11.77 14.62 -11.31
C PRO A 498 -11.87 16.14 -11.16
N SER A 499 -11.55 16.83 -12.25
CA SER A 499 -11.33 18.28 -12.34
C SER A 499 -12.44 19.02 -13.10
N HIS A 500 -12.55 20.34 -12.87
CA HIS A 500 -13.54 21.20 -13.53
C HIS A 500 -13.05 21.73 -14.88
N TYR A 501 -11.84 22.28 -14.94
CA TYR A 501 -11.27 22.88 -16.15
C TYR A 501 -10.75 21.83 -17.14
N ASP A 502 -10.90 22.08 -18.45
CA ASP A 502 -10.58 21.10 -19.50
C ASP A 502 -9.09 20.74 -19.56
N GLU A 503 -8.19 21.70 -19.31
CA GLU A 503 -6.75 21.43 -19.26
C GLU A 503 -6.38 20.41 -18.17
N TYR A 504 -7.15 20.35 -17.07
CA TYR A 504 -6.98 19.41 -15.97
C TYR A 504 -7.66 18.06 -16.19
N LYS A 505 -8.46 17.92 -17.25
CA LYS A 505 -9.08 16.64 -17.65
C LYS A 505 -8.18 15.82 -18.59
N THR A 506 -7.05 16.39 -19.05
CA THR A 506 -6.04 15.64 -19.80
C THR A 506 -5.43 14.54 -18.93
N ASN A 507 -4.88 13.48 -19.55
CA ASN A 507 -4.22 12.43 -18.77
C ASN A 507 -3.00 12.97 -17.98
N VAL A 508 -2.27 13.95 -18.52
CA VAL A 508 -1.10 14.57 -17.88
C VAL A 508 -1.52 15.34 -16.62
N ASN A 509 -2.40 16.33 -16.75
CA ASN A 509 -2.86 17.09 -15.59
C ASN A 509 -3.83 16.31 -14.70
N GLY A 510 -4.31 15.16 -15.17
CA GLY A 510 -4.92 14.11 -14.36
C GLY A 510 -3.98 13.50 -13.31
N PHE A 511 -2.72 13.93 -13.23
CA PHE A 511 -1.80 13.65 -12.12
C PHE A 511 -1.29 14.93 -11.43
N ALA A 512 -1.74 16.12 -11.83
CA ALA A 512 -1.20 17.38 -11.31
C ALA A 512 -1.59 17.64 -9.84
N ILE A 513 -0.57 17.79 -9.00
CA ILE A 513 -0.67 18.04 -7.56
C ILE A 513 0.36 19.10 -7.16
N PRO A 514 0.21 19.82 -6.03
CA PRO A 514 1.28 20.70 -5.56
C PRO A 514 2.47 19.91 -4.99
N ILE A 515 3.69 20.42 -5.18
CA ILE A 515 4.88 20.05 -4.42
C ILE A 515 5.54 21.35 -3.95
N ILE A 516 5.65 21.52 -2.63
CA ILE A 516 6.07 22.77 -1.98
C ILE A 516 7.12 22.43 -0.92
N PHE A 517 8.25 23.13 -0.93
CA PHE A 517 9.28 23.09 0.12
C PHE A 517 9.27 24.42 0.86
N HIS A 518 8.80 24.38 2.11
CA HIS A 518 8.78 25.51 3.03
C HIS A 518 9.80 25.28 4.13
N ALA A 519 10.88 26.06 4.15
CA ALA A 519 11.95 25.94 5.13
C ALA A 519 12.36 27.35 5.60
N PRO A 520 11.70 27.88 6.65
CA PRO A 520 11.89 29.26 7.13
C PRO A 520 13.37 29.64 7.31
N GLY A 521 14.15 28.77 7.96
CA GLY A 521 15.57 29.01 8.22
C GLY A 521 16.50 28.89 7.00
N LEU A 522 16.03 28.31 5.88
CA LEU A 522 16.81 28.18 4.64
C LEU A 522 16.47 29.25 3.60
N GLY A 523 15.38 30.00 3.77
CA GLY A 523 14.97 31.05 2.84
C GLY A 523 14.62 30.55 1.43
N LEU A 524 14.21 29.29 1.29
CA LEU A 524 13.79 28.71 0.01
C LEU A 524 12.52 29.40 -0.49
N LYS A 525 12.63 30.18 -1.58
CA LYS A 525 11.51 30.93 -2.16
C LYS A 525 11.51 30.89 -3.69
N GLY A 526 10.31 30.85 -4.28
CA GLY A 526 10.09 31.05 -5.72
C GLY A 526 9.20 30.01 -6.37
N LEU A 527 8.78 30.27 -7.60
CA LEU A 527 8.01 29.34 -8.43
C LEU A 527 8.92 28.75 -9.52
N SER A 528 9.32 27.49 -9.34
CA SER A 528 10.12 26.74 -10.31
C SER A 528 9.21 26.06 -11.34
N GLN A 529 9.59 26.11 -12.61
CA GLN A 529 8.90 25.41 -13.70
C GLN A 529 9.52 24.05 -14.04
N LYS A 530 10.52 23.60 -13.26
CA LYS A 530 11.10 22.25 -13.41
C LYS A 530 10.00 21.19 -13.28
N LEU A 531 10.11 20.13 -14.08
CA LEU A 531 9.30 18.92 -13.88
C LEU A 531 9.62 18.34 -12.50
N ALA A 532 8.58 18.12 -11.70
CA ALA A 532 8.68 17.54 -10.38
C ALA A 532 7.65 16.41 -10.24
N GLN A 533 8.01 15.38 -9.48
CA GLN A 533 7.11 14.28 -9.14
C GLN A 533 7.33 13.84 -7.69
N GLN A 534 6.39 13.08 -7.13
CA GLN A 534 6.47 12.63 -5.72
C GLN A 534 7.77 11.88 -5.42
N THR A 535 8.28 11.08 -6.37
CA THR A 535 9.55 10.36 -6.20
C THR A 535 10.76 11.29 -6.03
N ASP A 536 10.67 12.56 -6.43
CA ASP A 536 11.76 13.52 -6.25
C ASP A 536 11.86 14.04 -4.81
N ILE A 537 10.85 13.82 -3.96
CA ILE A 537 10.78 14.39 -2.60
C ILE A 537 11.89 13.82 -1.70
N LEU A 538 12.05 12.50 -1.65
CA LEU A 538 13.07 11.84 -0.84
C LEU A 538 14.49 12.30 -1.20
N PRO A 539 14.96 12.23 -2.47
CA PRO A 539 16.32 12.66 -2.80
C PRO A 539 16.51 14.17 -2.60
N SER A 540 15.45 14.99 -2.76
CA SER A 540 15.50 16.43 -2.46
C SER A 540 15.71 16.70 -0.97
N LEU A 541 15.02 15.97 -0.09
CA LEU A 541 15.20 16.08 1.35
C LEU A 541 16.60 15.62 1.77
N MET A 542 17.09 14.49 1.24
CA MET A 542 18.45 14.03 1.51
C MET A 542 19.51 15.05 1.06
N HIS A 543 19.29 15.71 -0.09
CA HIS A 543 20.15 16.79 -0.57
C HIS A 543 20.16 17.98 0.40
N LEU A 544 18.99 18.48 0.82
CA LEU A 544 18.90 19.62 1.75
C LEU A 544 19.51 19.33 3.14
N LEU A 545 19.48 18.08 3.58
CA LEU A 545 20.10 17.64 4.83
C LEU A 545 21.60 17.39 4.70
N ASN A 546 22.19 17.59 3.52
CA ASN A 546 23.60 17.30 3.23
C ASN A 546 23.96 15.84 3.58
N TYR A 547 23.08 14.90 3.20
CA TYR A 547 23.26 13.47 3.42
C TYR A 547 24.46 12.92 2.62
N ASP A 548 25.28 12.09 3.27
CA ASP A 548 26.39 11.37 2.64
C ASP A 548 26.07 9.87 2.57
N GLY A 549 25.84 9.36 1.37
CA GLY A 549 25.61 7.94 1.16
C GLY A 549 24.73 7.62 -0.06
N THR A 550 24.52 6.33 -0.26
CA THR A 550 23.76 5.79 -1.38
C THR A 550 22.44 5.19 -0.92
N PHE A 551 21.37 5.46 -1.66
CA PHE A 551 20.05 4.86 -1.48
C PHE A 551 19.40 4.59 -2.84
N ILE A 552 18.33 3.79 -2.85
CA ILE A 552 17.55 3.58 -4.07
C ILE A 552 16.55 4.72 -4.23
N SER A 553 16.55 5.36 -5.40
CA SER A 553 15.64 6.44 -5.76
C SER A 553 15.31 6.37 -7.24
N PHE A 554 14.02 6.36 -7.57
CA PHE A 554 13.57 6.56 -8.93
C PHE A 554 13.37 8.05 -9.26
N GLY A 555 13.24 8.92 -8.27
CA GLY A 555 13.32 10.36 -8.47
C GLY A 555 14.75 10.90 -8.41
N SER A 556 14.87 12.19 -8.65
CA SER A 556 16.12 12.96 -8.55
C SER A 556 15.91 14.20 -7.69
N SER A 557 16.95 14.68 -6.99
CA SER A 557 16.83 15.91 -6.21
C SER A 557 16.40 17.09 -7.08
N LEU A 558 15.41 17.85 -6.62
CA LEU A 558 14.96 19.10 -7.25
C LEU A 558 15.95 20.26 -7.07
N PHE A 559 16.96 20.06 -6.21
CA PHE A 559 18.05 20.99 -5.92
C PHE A 559 19.36 20.63 -6.66
N ASP A 560 19.38 19.50 -7.38
CA ASP A 560 20.52 19.11 -8.21
C ASP A 560 20.32 19.58 -9.66
N ASP A 561 20.91 20.73 -9.98
CA ASP A 561 20.83 21.34 -11.32
C ASP A 561 21.55 20.50 -12.39
N SER A 562 22.48 19.60 -12.03
CA SER A 562 23.18 18.75 -13.00
C SER A 562 22.27 17.69 -13.65
N LYS A 563 21.06 17.52 -13.13
CA LYS A 563 20.05 16.57 -13.61
C LYS A 563 18.90 17.24 -14.34
N ASP A 564 18.90 18.56 -14.48
CA ASP A 564 17.78 19.32 -15.05
C ASP A 564 17.42 18.85 -16.47
N ASP A 565 18.42 18.55 -17.29
CA ASP A 565 18.28 18.12 -18.70
C ASP A 565 17.61 16.74 -18.85
N ARG A 566 17.53 15.96 -17.77
CA ARG A 566 16.95 14.60 -17.76
C ARG A 566 15.82 14.46 -16.75
N ARG A 567 15.24 15.56 -16.29
CA ARG A 567 14.05 15.52 -15.42
C ARG A 567 12.88 14.94 -16.18
N TYR A 568 12.18 14.04 -15.52
CA TYR A 568 11.07 13.33 -16.11
C TYR A 568 9.92 13.16 -15.13
N VAL A 569 8.76 12.80 -15.66
CA VAL A 569 7.62 12.30 -14.89
C VAL A 569 7.21 10.96 -15.48
N LEU A 570 7.04 9.94 -14.63
CA LEU A 570 6.59 8.62 -15.06
C LEU A 570 5.32 8.20 -14.31
N ASN A 571 4.29 7.87 -15.07
CA ASN A 571 3.01 7.37 -14.59
C ASN A 571 2.58 6.12 -15.36
N TYR A 572 1.61 5.39 -14.80
CA TYR A 572 0.93 4.32 -15.51
C TYR A 572 -0.58 4.59 -15.54
N THR A 573 -1.14 4.68 -16.74
CA THR A 573 -2.56 4.98 -16.96
C THR A 573 -3.07 4.29 -18.22
N ASN A 574 -4.31 3.80 -18.20
CA ASN A 574 -4.96 3.17 -19.36
C ASN A 574 -4.09 2.11 -20.05
N GLU A 575 -3.50 1.22 -19.25
CA GLU A 575 -2.60 0.14 -19.68
C GLU A 575 -1.30 0.60 -20.38
N SER A 576 -0.95 1.87 -20.26
CA SER A 576 0.23 2.47 -20.88
C SER A 576 1.09 3.22 -19.87
N TYR A 577 2.41 3.22 -20.09
CA TYR A 577 3.33 4.11 -19.43
C TYR A 577 3.20 5.51 -20.06
N GLN A 578 2.91 6.51 -19.24
CA GLN A 578 2.95 7.91 -19.61
C GLN A 578 4.27 8.50 -19.11
N PHE A 579 5.05 9.08 -20.01
CA PHE A 579 6.35 9.66 -19.69
C PHE A 579 6.44 11.09 -20.21
N ILE A 580 6.93 12.01 -19.37
CA ILE A 580 7.06 13.42 -19.69
C ILE A 580 8.52 13.82 -19.52
N MET A 581 9.14 14.41 -20.55
CA MET A 581 10.50 14.94 -20.53
C MET A 581 10.66 15.92 -21.69
N ASN A 582 11.41 17.01 -21.51
CA ASN A 582 11.70 18.00 -22.57
C ASN A 582 10.46 18.52 -23.32
N GLY A 583 9.35 18.73 -22.61
CA GLY A 583 8.08 19.16 -23.21
C GLY A 583 7.38 18.09 -24.06
N LYS A 584 7.92 16.87 -24.18
CA LYS A 584 7.30 15.73 -24.86
C LYS A 584 6.54 14.86 -23.89
N VAL A 585 5.39 14.34 -24.34
CA VAL A 585 4.60 13.34 -23.61
C VAL A 585 4.53 12.10 -24.46
N LEU A 586 5.03 10.99 -23.95
CA LEU A 586 5.01 9.69 -24.60
C LEU A 586 3.99 8.78 -23.92
N TYR A 587 3.33 7.96 -24.72
CA TYR A 587 2.56 6.81 -24.25
C TYR A 587 3.13 5.54 -24.84
N PHE A 588 3.43 4.56 -24.00
CA PHE A 588 4.09 3.31 -24.38
C PHE A 588 3.38 2.12 -23.74
N ASP A 589 3.08 1.07 -24.52
CA ASP A 589 2.33 -0.11 -24.03
C ASP A 589 3.23 -1.19 -23.40
N GLY A 590 4.53 -0.92 -23.26
CA GLY A 590 5.54 -1.90 -22.86
C GLY A 590 6.25 -2.59 -24.04
N LYS A 591 5.79 -2.40 -25.27
CA LYS A 591 6.41 -2.98 -26.48
C LYS A 591 6.68 -1.94 -27.56
N LYS A 592 5.74 -1.03 -27.78
CA LYS A 592 5.84 0.02 -28.81
C LYS A 592 5.28 1.35 -28.32
N LEU A 593 5.77 2.43 -28.93
CA LEU A 593 5.21 3.76 -28.74
C LEU A 593 3.80 3.79 -29.35
N ILE A 594 2.80 4.17 -28.56
CA ILE A 594 1.40 4.22 -29.02
C ILE A 594 1.00 5.65 -29.43
N ALA A 595 1.59 6.66 -28.80
CA ALA A 595 1.39 8.07 -29.13
C ALA A 595 2.52 8.92 -28.54
N PHE A 596 2.78 10.07 -29.17
CA PHE A 596 3.52 11.14 -28.51
C PHE A 596 3.01 12.52 -28.91
N TYR A 597 3.23 13.49 -28.03
CA TYR A 597 2.71 14.85 -28.12
C TYR A 597 3.78 15.86 -27.70
N ASP A 598 3.58 17.13 -28.10
CA ASP A 598 4.37 18.27 -27.67
C ASP A 598 3.49 19.16 -26.78
N LEU A 599 3.78 19.24 -25.47
CA LEU A 599 2.95 19.92 -24.49
C LEU A 599 2.89 21.43 -24.69
N GLU A 600 3.95 22.03 -25.23
CA GLU A 600 3.99 23.47 -25.45
C GLU A 600 3.06 23.87 -26.60
N GLN A 601 2.99 23.04 -27.65
CA GLN A 601 2.17 23.30 -28.83
C GLN A 601 0.74 22.72 -28.73
N ASP A 602 0.57 21.63 -27.98
CA ASP A 602 -0.69 20.89 -27.84
C ASP A 602 -0.94 20.48 -26.37
N PRO A 603 -1.22 21.45 -25.47
CA PRO A 603 -1.45 21.17 -24.05
C PRO A 603 -2.68 20.28 -23.79
N LEU A 604 -3.59 20.16 -24.77
CA LEU A 604 -4.78 19.31 -24.68
C LEU A 604 -4.56 17.88 -25.21
N LEU A 605 -3.38 17.58 -25.75
CA LEU A 605 -3.00 16.24 -26.27
C LEU A 605 -3.95 15.75 -27.38
N THR A 606 -4.34 16.64 -28.29
CA THR A 606 -5.30 16.37 -29.36
C THR A 606 -4.65 15.92 -30.68
N ASN A 607 -3.38 16.24 -30.90
CA ASN A 607 -2.65 15.98 -32.13
C ASN A 607 -1.48 15.01 -31.91
N ASN A 608 -1.77 13.70 -31.98
CA ASN A 608 -0.73 12.67 -31.92
C ASN A 608 0.27 12.82 -33.08
N LEU A 609 1.56 12.90 -32.74
CA LEU A 609 2.67 13.11 -33.67
C LEU A 609 3.28 11.81 -34.21
N LEU A 610 2.84 10.64 -33.73
CA LEU A 610 3.32 9.34 -34.22
C LEU A 610 3.09 9.20 -35.73
N GLY A 611 4.18 8.93 -36.47
CA GLY A 611 4.18 8.86 -37.94
C GLY A 611 4.10 10.22 -38.65
N LYS A 612 4.04 11.34 -37.91
CA LYS A 612 4.01 12.72 -38.46
C LYS A 612 5.30 13.50 -38.16
N ALA A 613 6.03 13.11 -37.12
CA ALA A 613 7.31 13.69 -36.73
C ALA A 613 8.31 12.58 -36.35
N PRO A 614 9.63 12.85 -36.33
CA PRO A 614 10.62 11.92 -35.80
C PRO A 614 10.26 11.49 -34.38
N GLU A 615 10.44 10.20 -34.07
CA GLU A 615 10.16 9.69 -32.73
C GLU A 615 11.13 10.28 -31.70
N PRO A 616 10.67 10.54 -30.46
CA PRO A 616 11.51 11.04 -29.37
C PRO A 616 12.41 9.91 -28.82
N GLU A 617 13.52 9.63 -29.53
CA GLU A 617 14.40 8.50 -29.24
C GLU A 617 15.05 8.55 -27.86
N GLU A 618 15.47 9.74 -27.40
CA GLU A 618 16.11 9.93 -26.09
C GLU A 618 15.12 9.68 -24.94
N GLU A 619 13.94 10.27 -25.01
CA GLU A 619 12.88 10.09 -24.00
C GLU A 619 12.40 8.64 -23.98
N LEU A 620 12.26 8.01 -25.15
CA LEU A 620 11.88 6.60 -25.24
C LEU A 620 12.98 5.68 -24.67
N MET A 621 14.25 6.00 -24.89
CA MET A 621 15.38 5.26 -24.34
C MET A 621 15.40 5.33 -22.82
N LEU A 622 15.31 6.53 -22.24
CA LEU A 622 15.31 6.72 -20.80
C LEU A 622 14.08 6.07 -20.15
N MET A 623 12.88 6.25 -20.70
CA MET A 623 11.65 5.60 -20.21
C MET A 623 11.81 4.09 -20.15
N LYS A 624 12.31 3.46 -21.22
CA LYS A 624 12.55 2.00 -21.26
C LYS A 624 13.54 1.55 -20.20
N ALA A 625 14.65 2.27 -20.03
CA ALA A 625 15.64 1.94 -19.01
C ALA A 625 15.06 2.03 -17.59
N ILE A 626 14.25 3.05 -17.30
CA ILE A 626 13.55 3.19 -16.01
C ILE A 626 12.57 2.04 -15.78
N ILE A 627 11.74 1.69 -16.77
CA ILE A 627 10.78 0.59 -16.69
C ILE A 627 11.49 -0.74 -16.42
N GLN A 628 12.62 -1.00 -17.09
CA GLN A 628 13.41 -2.20 -16.89
C GLN A 628 14.03 -2.26 -15.49
N GLN A 629 14.67 -1.17 -15.04
CA GLN A 629 15.22 -1.10 -13.68
C GLN A 629 14.14 -1.28 -12.62
N TYR A 630 12.99 -0.64 -12.78
CA TYR A 630 11.86 -0.75 -11.85
C TYR A 630 11.33 -2.19 -11.79
N SER A 631 11.01 -2.78 -12.93
CA SER A 631 10.36 -4.10 -13.00
C SER A 631 11.28 -5.18 -12.44
N ASN A 632 12.55 -5.21 -12.87
CA ASN A 632 13.49 -6.25 -12.47
C ASN A 632 13.86 -6.10 -10.98
N ARG A 633 14.11 -4.88 -10.48
CA ARG A 633 14.40 -4.66 -9.05
C ARG A 633 13.20 -4.98 -8.16
N MET A 634 11.96 -4.74 -8.60
CA MET A 634 10.75 -5.20 -7.89
C MET A 634 10.66 -6.73 -7.82
N ILE A 635 10.91 -7.42 -8.93
CA ILE A 635 10.88 -8.89 -8.98
C ILE A 635 11.95 -9.47 -8.05
N GLU A 636 13.18 -8.98 -8.19
CA GLU A 636 14.39 -9.48 -7.51
C GLU A 636 14.56 -8.96 -6.08
N ASN A 637 13.65 -8.12 -5.58
CA ASN A 637 13.72 -7.51 -4.26
C ASN A 637 15.00 -6.65 -4.03
N ARG A 638 15.37 -5.85 -5.04
CA ARG A 638 16.54 -4.95 -5.04
C ARG A 638 16.17 -3.46 -4.90
N LEU A 639 15.21 -3.17 -4.01
CA LEU A 639 14.75 -1.81 -3.69
C LEU A 639 15.49 -1.18 -2.50
N THR A 640 16.59 -1.79 -2.08
CA THR A 640 17.53 -1.27 -1.08
C THR A 640 18.96 -1.52 -1.53
N ILE A 641 19.90 -0.70 -1.07
CA ILE A 641 21.33 -0.99 -1.21
C ILE A 641 21.67 -2.19 -0.30
N LEU A 642 22.32 -3.20 -0.86
CA LEU A 642 22.83 -4.34 -0.10
C LEU A 642 24.02 -3.85 0.74
N LYS A 643 23.92 -3.95 2.07
CA LYS A 643 25.01 -3.69 3.01
C LYS A 643 25.92 -4.91 3.11
#